data_AF-A0AAU3L0I5-F1
#
_entry.id   AF-A0AAU3L0I5-F1
#
_cell.length_a   1.000
_cell.length_b   1.000
_cell.length_c   1.000
_cell.angle_alpha   90.00
_cell.angle_beta   90.00
_cell.angle_gamma   90.00
#
_symmetry.space_group_name_H-M   'P 1'
#
loop_
_entity.id
_entity.type
_entity.pdbx_description
1 polymer ?
#
loop_
_entity_poly.entity_id
_entity_poly.type
_entity_poly.pdbx_seq_one_letter_code
_entity_poly.pdbx_strand_id
1 'polypeptide(L)'
;MHAFDPNDYRKRVLAAVERRGGIDHSDAFELYDIPLEEAPRLGDAEVRARIEEVWGFWQKQRDHPKYRVLAGLLVDEHAQLSAPLLDAGMRRIEAERVKHLRARRDSERYEMLDSAVERLVQRHGAIPAGKIPGLEDIGKLSGLDPAEVQARLRRHRILDEDAAPAPAPAGVSVQRRQQIRKLLAEYDRLLPGDPVPTLLALLGLDFTKARHTSEIRLRAEALRARTRELPPGRVRVVLDELLVHVSDLLEPGGSAMDGYLQAVIDDVTDLLRPKVRAAVLVEDRLVEGDHAYLIGEAIAAGLDHPAAERVILALADELGTTVEGAEPSPSSGPQNSAAPPISYTRTRPSSGTTSQATGAGSNPAAGRAEAGAGTGDAGSADTAQSGAGAGYPGASAGSSRTTSGAGYAGSGRGATDSPDHGATSGYHRTSGGSQPRPWEEPLKAARAAIRAGHPCAAASHVAQAQRSVGDDSLGATSVRPIAELVERVLAEAAVRWRGARAGCAGKRYVEALDHLEYLRRAASDVPNPESGGPSLEELTAQARTALAEADRLFAAAPAAPVAARMRALRAIFDICADHADTAAALSVLPVDAPGQVTANRKPDGTVVIAWSPSTTEQTEYRVTRLQPDGSWRVVGRTRGTALEDGAAMAGPVPVYGVVASIAGRASEVTRSDGQARPQEAAPAAPAEDPTPSGMPAVRDLAERAGLLLFEWPAGITEVMVVARTDAPPVDPDDARADRKWKVTNTRYQIDGGAKLPTDLLRPCHLGVASCRREASGVLTVAAGFAPAARIRLDS
;
A
#
# COMPACT_ATOMS: atom_id res chain seq x y z
N MET A 1 21.36 -34.29 -43.77
CA MET A 1 19.91 -34.47 -43.54
C MET A 1 19.55 -35.95 -43.61
N HIS A 2 18.61 -36.45 -42.79
CA HIS A 2 18.14 -37.84 -42.84
C HIS A 2 16.99 -37.99 -43.86
N ALA A 3 16.77 -39.19 -44.42
CA ALA A 3 15.67 -39.46 -45.35
C ALA A 3 14.30 -39.30 -44.67
N PHE A 4 13.31 -38.73 -45.36
CA PHE A 4 11.99 -38.48 -44.78
C PHE A 4 11.18 -39.76 -44.65
N ASP A 5 10.74 -40.09 -43.43
CA ASP A 5 9.77 -41.16 -43.18
C ASP A 5 8.42 -40.55 -42.73
N PRO A 6 7.36 -40.67 -43.56
CA PRO A 6 6.01 -40.21 -43.21
C PRO A 6 5.47 -40.77 -41.89
N ASN A 7 5.87 -41.97 -41.48
CA ASN A 7 5.40 -42.61 -40.25
C ASN A 7 6.16 -42.11 -39.01
N ASP A 8 7.48 -41.88 -39.13
CA ASP A 8 8.26 -41.22 -38.07
C ASP A 8 7.81 -39.76 -37.90
N TYR A 9 7.71 -39.01 -38.99
CA TYR A 9 7.31 -37.61 -38.99
C TYR A 9 5.95 -37.37 -38.29
N ARG A 10 4.95 -38.25 -38.48
CA ARG A 10 3.68 -38.17 -37.73
C ARG A 10 3.84 -38.36 -36.21
N LYS A 11 4.80 -39.19 -35.78
CA LYS A 11 5.02 -39.53 -34.37
C LYS A 11 5.91 -38.51 -33.67
N ARG A 12 6.96 -38.05 -34.34
CA ARG A 12 7.97 -37.13 -33.80
C ARG A 12 7.58 -35.68 -33.95
N VAL A 13 7.15 -35.25 -35.14
CA VAL A 13 6.83 -33.84 -35.43
C VAL A 13 5.35 -33.55 -35.18
N LEU A 14 4.42 -34.07 -35.99
CA LEU A 14 3.01 -33.66 -35.88
C LEU A 14 2.40 -33.94 -34.50
N ALA A 15 2.70 -35.08 -33.88
CA ALA A 15 2.21 -35.37 -32.53
C ALA A 15 2.84 -34.48 -31.42
N ALA A 16 4.02 -33.89 -31.65
CA ALA A 16 4.62 -32.94 -30.72
C ALA A 16 4.05 -31.52 -30.91
N VAL A 17 3.89 -31.08 -32.16
CA VAL A 17 3.24 -29.81 -32.52
C VAL A 17 1.80 -29.76 -31.98
N GLU A 18 1.01 -30.82 -32.21
CA GLU A 18 -0.36 -30.95 -31.69
C GLU A 18 -0.40 -30.87 -30.16
N ARG A 19 0.52 -31.59 -29.47
CA ARG A 19 0.60 -31.60 -27.99
C ARG A 19 0.95 -30.24 -27.40
N ARG A 20 1.71 -29.41 -28.14
CA ARG A 20 2.10 -28.05 -27.70
C ARG A 20 1.08 -26.97 -28.09
N GLY A 21 -0.07 -27.34 -28.65
CA GLY A 21 -1.13 -26.38 -29.00
C GLY A 21 -0.97 -25.75 -30.39
N GLY A 22 -0.29 -26.41 -31.32
CA GLY A 22 -0.27 -26.02 -32.74
C GLY A 22 1.01 -25.33 -33.22
N ILE A 23 0.89 -24.69 -34.39
CA ILE A 23 2.02 -24.17 -35.16
C ILE A 23 2.72 -22.98 -34.50
N ASP A 24 1.99 -22.10 -33.82
CA ASP A 24 2.52 -20.95 -33.06
C ASP A 24 3.59 -21.33 -32.02
N HIS A 25 3.56 -22.58 -31.56
CA HIS A 25 4.44 -23.12 -30.52
C HIS A 25 5.60 -23.96 -31.11
N SER A 26 5.84 -23.89 -32.41
CA SER A 26 6.80 -24.71 -33.16
C SER A 26 7.57 -23.83 -34.17
N ASP A 27 8.74 -24.26 -34.63
CA ASP A 27 9.56 -23.48 -35.58
C ASP A 27 9.71 -24.16 -36.94
N ALA A 28 10.06 -23.38 -37.97
CA ALA A 28 10.12 -23.87 -39.34
C ALA A 28 11.11 -25.03 -39.54
N PHE A 29 12.21 -25.08 -38.77
CA PHE A 29 13.17 -26.21 -38.85
C PHE A 29 12.57 -27.50 -38.31
N GLU A 30 11.81 -27.43 -37.21
CA GLU A 30 11.06 -28.58 -36.70
C GLU A 30 9.93 -29.00 -37.65
N LEU A 31 9.16 -28.05 -38.17
CA LEU A 31 8.02 -28.33 -39.05
C LEU A 31 8.46 -28.99 -40.37
N TYR A 32 9.51 -28.49 -41.02
CA TYR A 32 10.02 -29.10 -42.26
C TYR A 32 11.01 -30.25 -42.01
N ASP A 33 11.22 -30.67 -40.77
CA ASP A 33 12.13 -31.75 -40.39
C ASP A 33 13.56 -31.57 -40.93
N ILE A 34 14.08 -30.35 -40.74
CA ILE A 34 15.42 -29.91 -41.16
C ILE A 34 16.27 -29.74 -39.89
N PRO A 35 17.41 -30.45 -39.75
CA PRO A 35 18.25 -30.30 -38.57
C PRO A 35 18.85 -28.88 -38.44
N LEU A 36 18.50 -28.20 -37.35
CA LEU A 36 18.93 -26.83 -37.05
C LEU A 36 20.47 -26.67 -37.06
N GLU A 37 21.21 -27.66 -36.57
CA GLU A 37 22.68 -27.66 -36.52
C GLU A 37 23.34 -27.93 -37.89
N GLU A 38 22.59 -28.48 -38.85
CA GLU A 38 23.06 -28.67 -40.23
C GLU A 38 22.75 -27.47 -41.13
N ALA A 39 21.81 -26.59 -40.73
CA ALA A 39 21.31 -25.46 -41.50
C ALA A 39 22.39 -24.59 -42.21
N PRO A 40 23.59 -24.31 -41.63
CA PRO A 40 24.63 -23.55 -42.31
C PRO A 40 25.34 -24.28 -43.45
N ARG A 41 25.26 -25.63 -43.49
CA ARG A 41 25.97 -26.55 -44.40
C ARG A 41 25.07 -27.14 -45.49
N LEU A 42 23.75 -27.22 -45.26
CA LEU A 42 22.79 -27.74 -46.22
C LEU A 42 22.67 -26.83 -47.45
N GLY A 43 22.54 -27.44 -48.63
CA GLY A 43 22.35 -26.72 -49.90
C GLY A 43 20.88 -26.36 -50.16
N ASP A 44 20.63 -25.26 -50.87
CA ASP A 44 19.26 -24.77 -51.11
C ASP A 44 18.39 -25.73 -51.93
N ALA A 45 19.01 -26.52 -52.83
CA ALA A 45 18.31 -27.57 -53.57
C ALA A 45 17.87 -28.74 -52.68
N GLU A 46 18.70 -29.13 -51.69
CA GLU A 46 18.40 -30.20 -50.71
C GLU A 46 17.27 -29.75 -49.77
N VAL A 47 17.36 -28.52 -49.25
CA VAL A 47 16.33 -27.92 -48.40
C VAL A 47 14.99 -27.77 -49.14
N ARG A 48 15.01 -27.32 -50.40
CA ARG A 48 13.80 -27.21 -51.22
C ARG A 48 13.16 -28.57 -51.47
N ALA A 49 13.94 -29.60 -51.79
CA ALA A 49 13.42 -30.96 -51.96
C ALA A 49 12.73 -31.48 -50.69
N ARG A 50 13.31 -31.24 -49.50
CA ARG A 50 12.68 -31.56 -48.20
C ARG A 50 11.39 -30.78 -47.95
N ILE A 51 11.37 -29.47 -48.23
CA ILE A 51 10.19 -28.63 -48.07
C ILE A 51 9.02 -29.12 -48.94
N GLU A 52 9.28 -29.45 -50.21
CA GLU A 52 8.29 -30.02 -51.14
C GLU A 52 7.80 -31.41 -50.70
N GLU A 53 8.71 -32.27 -50.25
CA GLU A 53 8.40 -33.63 -49.77
C GLU A 53 7.47 -33.60 -48.53
N VAL A 54 7.76 -32.72 -47.58
CA VAL A 54 6.96 -32.52 -46.35
C VAL A 54 5.63 -31.82 -46.65
N TRP A 55 5.61 -30.81 -47.52
CA TRP A 55 4.37 -30.14 -47.91
C TRP A 55 3.42 -31.05 -48.70
N GLY A 56 3.95 -31.80 -49.67
CA GLY A 56 3.22 -32.83 -50.39
C GLY A 56 2.74 -33.96 -49.50
N PHE A 57 3.39 -34.19 -48.35
CA PHE A 57 2.86 -35.05 -47.29
C PHE A 57 1.71 -34.37 -46.51
N TRP A 58 1.83 -33.11 -46.09
CA TRP A 58 0.75 -32.38 -45.39
C TRP A 58 -0.53 -32.29 -46.21
N GLN A 59 -0.43 -32.04 -47.53
CA GLN A 59 -1.57 -32.07 -48.44
C GLN A 59 -2.33 -33.41 -48.38
N LYS A 60 -1.61 -34.53 -48.29
CA LYS A 60 -2.19 -35.89 -48.15
C LYS A 60 -2.70 -36.20 -46.73
N GLN A 61 -2.45 -35.34 -45.75
CA GLN A 61 -2.95 -35.47 -44.37
C GLN A 61 -4.15 -34.55 -44.07
N ARG A 62 -4.63 -33.76 -45.04
CA ARG A 62 -5.81 -32.89 -44.87
C ARG A 62 -7.08 -33.66 -44.50
N ASP A 63 -7.19 -34.93 -44.88
CA ASP A 63 -8.32 -35.80 -44.50
C ASP A 63 -8.00 -36.75 -43.33
N HIS A 64 -6.85 -36.60 -42.66
CA HIS A 64 -6.44 -37.50 -41.59
C HIS A 64 -7.29 -37.28 -40.33
N PRO A 65 -7.92 -38.33 -39.74
CA PRO A 65 -8.92 -38.18 -38.68
C PRO A 65 -8.41 -37.48 -37.42
N LYS A 66 -7.10 -37.56 -37.14
CA LYS A 66 -6.45 -36.88 -36.01
C LYS A 66 -5.80 -35.54 -36.37
N TYR A 67 -5.35 -35.36 -37.62
CA TYR A 67 -4.42 -34.25 -37.96
C TYR A 67 -4.97 -33.30 -39.03
N ARG A 68 -6.19 -33.51 -39.53
CA ARG A 68 -6.86 -32.67 -40.54
C ARG A 68 -6.76 -31.16 -40.27
N VAL A 69 -6.99 -30.74 -39.02
CA VAL A 69 -6.98 -29.30 -38.66
C VAL A 69 -5.55 -28.73 -38.75
N LEU A 70 -4.59 -29.36 -38.06
CA LEU A 70 -3.19 -28.98 -38.09
C LEU A 70 -2.58 -29.03 -39.50
N ALA A 71 -2.89 -30.08 -40.28
CA ALA A 71 -2.45 -30.23 -41.66
C ALA A 71 -3.07 -29.19 -42.61
N GLY A 72 -4.30 -28.72 -42.32
CA GLY A 72 -4.92 -27.59 -43.02
C GLY A 72 -4.10 -26.32 -42.81
N LEU A 73 -3.89 -25.92 -41.54
CA LEU A 73 -3.13 -24.73 -41.17
C LEU A 73 -1.69 -24.75 -41.74
N LEU A 74 -0.99 -25.89 -41.63
CA LEU A 74 0.35 -26.07 -42.20
C LEU A 74 0.40 -25.95 -43.73
N VAL A 75 -0.65 -26.35 -44.45
CA VAL A 75 -0.75 -26.17 -45.90
C VAL A 75 -1.06 -24.71 -46.26
N ASP A 76 -1.93 -24.06 -45.50
CA ASP A 76 -2.36 -22.68 -45.75
C ASP A 76 -1.23 -21.67 -45.44
N GLU A 77 -0.42 -21.92 -44.39
CA GLU A 77 0.73 -21.08 -44.02
C GLU A 77 2.07 -21.45 -44.70
N HIS A 78 2.10 -22.51 -45.52
CA HIS A 78 3.32 -23.04 -46.15
C HIS A 78 4.21 -21.95 -46.80
N ALA A 79 3.60 -20.98 -47.49
CA ALA A 79 4.34 -19.93 -48.18
C ALA A 79 5.10 -18.99 -47.21
N GLN A 80 4.58 -18.79 -45.99
CA GLN A 80 5.21 -17.97 -44.96
C GLN A 80 6.26 -18.79 -44.18
N LEU A 81 5.93 -20.05 -43.85
CA LEU A 81 6.80 -20.94 -43.08
C LEU A 81 8.06 -21.37 -43.87
N SER A 82 7.96 -21.57 -45.18
CA SER A 82 9.09 -22.00 -46.02
C SER A 82 10.04 -20.87 -46.40
N ALA A 83 9.54 -19.64 -46.56
CA ALA A 83 10.31 -18.52 -47.10
C ALA A 83 11.66 -18.24 -46.38
N PRO A 84 11.78 -18.31 -45.04
CA PRO A 84 13.05 -18.11 -44.34
C PRO A 84 14.08 -19.22 -44.61
N LEU A 85 13.67 -20.40 -45.08
CA LEU A 85 14.53 -21.57 -45.23
C LEU A 85 15.07 -21.76 -46.65
N LEU A 86 14.43 -21.18 -47.66
CA LEU A 86 14.72 -21.43 -49.09
C LEU A 86 16.05 -20.87 -49.61
N ASP A 87 16.64 -19.91 -48.90
CA ASP A 87 17.92 -19.24 -49.24
C ASP A 87 18.96 -19.46 -48.13
N ALA A 88 20.22 -19.70 -48.51
CA ALA A 88 21.30 -20.02 -47.56
C ALA A 88 21.67 -18.87 -46.60
N GLY A 89 21.47 -17.61 -47.00
CA GLY A 89 21.69 -16.45 -46.14
C GLY A 89 20.56 -16.31 -45.11
N MET A 90 19.31 -16.29 -45.58
CA MET A 90 18.12 -16.20 -44.74
C MET A 90 18.02 -17.38 -43.77
N ARG A 91 18.31 -18.60 -44.22
CA ARG A 91 18.28 -19.81 -43.39
C ARG A 91 19.27 -19.75 -42.23
N ARG A 92 20.43 -19.09 -42.39
CA ARG A 92 21.39 -18.90 -41.30
C ARG A 92 20.88 -17.89 -40.27
N ILE A 93 20.27 -16.80 -40.73
CA ILE A 93 19.68 -15.77 -39.85
C ILE A 93 18.54 -16.38 -39.03
N GLU A 94 17.63 -17.11 -39.68
CA GLU A 94 16.52 -17.77 -38.99
C GLU A 94 17.01 -18.91 -38.09
N ALA A 95 18.08 -19.64 -38.45
CA ALA A 95 18.67 -20.65 -37.57
C ALA A 95 19.17 -20.05 -36.24
N GLU A 96 19.90 -18.93 -36.28
CA GLU A 96 20.35 -18.26 -35.04
C GLU A 96 19.17 -17.68 -34.23
N ARG A 97 18.16 -17.11 -34.90
CA ARG A 97 16.92 -16.66 -34.27
C ARG A 97 16.19 -17.80 -33.55
N VAL A 98 16.05 -18.96 -34.20
CA VAL A 98 15.40 -20.16 -33.65
C VAL A 98 16.23 -20.75 -32.51
N LYS A 99 17.57 -20.76 -32.60
CA LYS A 99 18.43 -21.14 -31.46
C LYS A 99 18.18 -20.26 -30.24
N HIS A 100 18.14 -18.93 -30.41
CA HIS A 100 17.81 -18.01 -29.33
C HIS A 100 16.40 -18.24 -28.76
N LEU A 101 15.41 -18.49 -29.62
CA LEU A 101 14.03 -18.75 -29.20
C LEU A 101 13.88 -20.08 -28.45
N ARG A 102 14.57 -21.14 -28.89
CA ARG A 102 14.62 -22.43 -28.18
C ARG A 102 15.36 -22.30 -26.84
N ALA A 103 16.53 -21.67 -26.82
CA ALA A 103 17.29 -21.44 -25.58
C ALA A 103 16.52 -20.60 -24.55
N ARG A 104 15.74 -19.60 -25.01
CA ARG A 104 14.83 -18.84 -24.16
C ARG A 104 13.70 -19.71 -23.60
N ARG A 105 13.00 -20.48 -24.43
CA ARG A 105 11.93 -21.39 -24.00
C ARG A 105 12.43 -22.45 -23.01
N ASP A 106 13.62 -23.00 -23.23
CA ASP A 106 14.23 -23.92 -22.27
C ASP A 106 14.59 -23.21 -20.96
N SER A 107 15.11 -21.98 -21.02
CA SER A 107 15.37 -21.18 -19.80
C SER A 107 14.07 -20.92 -19.01
N GLU A 108 12.99 -20.55 -19.69
CA GLU A 108 11.64 -20.36 -19.10
C GLU A 108 11.07 -21.68 -18.51
N ARG A 109 11.34 -22.85 -19.13
CA ARG A 109 10.99 -24.17 -18.55
C ARG A 109 11.73 -24.44 -17.23
N TYR A 110 13.03 -24.13 -17.17
CA TYR A 110 13.84 -24.36 -15.97
C TYR A 110 13.64 -23.29 -14.87
N GLU A 111 13.18 -22.08 -15.21
CA GLU A 111 13.06 -20.93 -14.29
C GLU A 111 12.29 -21.25 -13.01
N MET A 112 11.13 -21.93 -13.11
CA MET A 112 10.32 -22.28 -11.94
C MET A 112 10.99 -23.35 -11.04
N LEU A 113 11.73 -24.28 -11.63
CA LEU A 113 12.50 -25.30 -10.90
C LEU A 113 13.72 -24.67 -10.23
N ASP A 114 14.51 -23.90 -10.97
CA ASP A 114 15.70 -23.22 -10.44
C ASP A 114 15.32 -22.26 -9.31
N SER A 115 14.23 -21.51 -9.44
CA SER A 115 13.68 -20.64 -8.37
C SER A 115 13.19 -21.41 -7.15
N ALA A 116 12.78 -22.68 -7.29
CA ALA A 116 12.42 -23.54 -6.16
C ALA A 116 13.66 -24.13 -5.48
N VAL A 117 14.66 -24.54 -6.26
CA VAL A 117 15.95 -25.02 -5.79
C VAL A 117 16.72 -23.92 -5.04
N GLU A 118 16.79 -22.71 -5.60
CA GLU A 118 17.48 -21.58 -4.96
C GLU A 118 16.89 -21.26 -3.59
N ARG A 119 15.56 -21.21 -3.46
CA ARG A 119 14.90 -21.01 -2.16
C ARG A 119 15.18 -22.12 -1.15
N LEU A 120 15.27 -23.38 -1.58
CA LEU A 120 15.65 -24.49 -0.70
C LEU A 120 17.12 -24.40 -0.27
N VAL A 121 18.04 -24.13 -1.19
CA VAL A 121 19.47 -23.95 -0.90
C VAL A 121 19.71 -22.72 -0.01
N GLN A 122 18.99 -21.62 -0.22
CA GLN A 122 19.07 -20.41 0.62
C GLN A 122 18.53 -20.66 2.04
N ARG A 123 17.51 -21.51 2.20
CA ARG A 123 16.90 -21.83 3.51
C ARG A 123 17.63 -22.95 4.28
N HIS A 124 18.20 -23.94 3.59
CA HIS A 124 18.76 -25.16 4.20
C HIS A 124 20.26 -25.38 3.89
N GLY A 125 20.90 -24.50 3.12
CA GLY A 125 22.30 -24.63 2.65
C GLY A 125 22.51 -25.69 1.55
N ALA A 126 21.48 -26.48 1.25
CA ALA A 126 21.48 -27.64 0.37
C ALA A 126 20.01 -28.06 0.10
N ILE A 127 19.78 -29.06 -0.74
CA ILE A 127 18.44 -29.59 -1.03
C ILE A 127 18.12 -30.75 -0.07
N PRO A 128 17.08 -30.69 0.77
CA PRO A 128 16.69 -31.83 1.60
C PRO A 128 16.11 -32.98 0.75
N ALA A 129 16.53 -34.22 1.01
CA ALA A 129 16.10 -35.40 0.24
C ALA A 129 14.57 -35.55 0.22
N GLY A 130 13.90 -35.31 1.36
CA GLY A 130 12.43 -35.31 1.48
C GLY A 130 11.70 -34.23 0.67
N LYS A 131 12.41 -33.30 0.00
CA LYS A 131 11.82 -32.28 -0.89
C LYS A 131 12.03 -32.58 -2.38
N ILE A 132 12.83 -33.60 -2.73
CA ILE A 132 13.07 -34.01 -4.12
C ILE A 132 11.77 -34.35 -4.87
N PRO A 133 10.80 -35.11 -4.32
CA PRO A 133 9.54 -35.39 -5.01
C PRO A 133 8.74 -34.12 -5.35
N GLY A 134 8.77 -33.11 -4.48
CA GLY A 134 8.13 -31.81 -4.74
C GLY A 134 8.82 -30.99 -5.83
N LEU A 135 10.14 -31.13 -5.98
CA LEU A 135 10.88 -30.53 -7.09
C LEU A 135 10.60 -31.25 -8.42
N GLU A 136 10.41 -32.57 -8.39
CA GLU A 136 9.95 -33.33 -9.56
C GLU A 136 8.53 -32.93 -9.98
N ASP A 137 7.62 -32.68 -9.05
CA ASP A 137 6.27 -32.18 -9.36
C ASP A 137 6.29 -30.74 -9.91
N ILE A 138 7.15 -29.86 -9.37
CA ILE A 138 7.39 -28.52 -9.94
C ILE A 138 7.97 -28.62 -11.36
N GLY A 139 8.90 -29.56 -11.59
CA GLY A 139 9.44 -29.83 -12.93
C GLY A 139 8.37 -30.29 -13.93
N LYS A 140 7.49 -31.21 -13.53
CA LYS A 140 6.35 -31.68 -14.36
C LYS A 140 5.43 -30.53 -14.76
N LEU A 141 5.16 -29.58 -13.87
CA LEU A 141 4.34 -28.40 -14.17
C LEU A 141 4.97 -27.49 -15.24
N SER A 142 6.31 -27.44 -15.34
CA SER A 142 7.05 -26.77 -16.42
C SER A 142 7.30 -27.65 -17.66
N GLY A 143 6.76 -28.88 -17.71
CA GLY A 143 7.04 -29.82 -18.80
C GLY A 143 8.49 -30.31 -18.82
N LEU A 144 9.11 -30.49 -17.65
CA LEU A 144 10.37 -31.21 -17.48
C LEU A 144 10.07 -32.68 -17.11
N ASP A 145 10.85 -33.61 -17.65
CA ASP A 145 10.81 -35.01 -17.22
C ASP A 145 11.66 -35.26 -15.94
N PRO A 146 11.46 -36.38 -15.21
CA PRO A 146 12.22 -36.65 -13.99
C PRO A 146 13.74 -36.76 -14.20
N ALA A 147 14.22 -37.15 -15.38
CA ALA A 147 15.64 -37.23 -15.67
C ALA A 147 16.25 -35.83 -15.93
N GLU A 148 15.53 -34.94 -16.63
CA GLU A 148 15.87 -33.51 -16.75
C GLU A 148 15.97 -32.84 -15.37
N VAL A 149 14.99 -33.06 -14.50
CA VAL A 149 14.99 -32.55 -13.11
C VAL A 149 16.20 -33.10 -12.36
N GLN A 150 16.39 -34.43 -12.31
CA GLN A 150 17.49 -35.04 -11.58
C GLN A 150 18.88 -34.60 -12.11
N ALA A 151 19.03 -34.41 -13.42
CA ALA A 151 20.25 -33.85 -14.00
C ALA A 151 20.54 -32.41 -13.55
N ARG A 152 19.50 -31.60 -13.32
CA ARG A 152 19.61 -30.25 -12.71
C ARG A 152 19.99 -30.34 -11.23
N LEU A 153 19.29 -31.18 -10.45
CA LEU A 153 19.48 -31.32 -9.00
C LEU A 153 20.90 -31.79 -8.61
N ARG A 154 21.56 -32.62 -9.44
CA ARG A 154 22.96 -33.07 -9.25
C ARG A 154 23.99 -31.94 -9.10
N ARG A 155 23.66 -30.71 -9.49
CA ARG A 155 24.53 -29.53 -9.31
C ARG A 155 24.53 -28.98 -7.88
N HIS A 156 23.64 -29.48 -7.04
CA HIS A 156 23.42 -29.03 -5.68
C HIS A 156 23.66 -30.17 -4.69
N ARG A 157 24.14 -29.84 -3.49
CA ARG A 157 24.30 -30.81 -2.40
C ARG A 157 22.93 -31.28 -1.95
N ILE A 158 22.77 -32.59 -1.74
CA ILE A 158 21.57 -33.19 -1.15
C ILE A 158 21.86 -33.53 0.32
N LEU A 159 20.86 -33.34 1.19
CA LEU A 159 20.90 -33.73 2.61
C LEU A 159 19.96 -34.91 2.85
N ASP A 160 20.47 -36.03 3.32
CA ASP A 160 19.64 -37.11 3.87
C ASP A 160 19.15 -36.70 5.27
N GLU A 161 17.83 -36.61 5.43
CA GLU A 161 17.18 -36.41 6.75
C GLU A 161 16.89 -37.76 7.39
N ASP A 162 17.95 -38.45 7.82
CA ASP A 162 17.85 -39.50 8.84
C ASP A 162 19.08 -39.47 9.76
N ALA A 163 18.84 -39.60 11.07
CA ALA A 163 19.82 -39.60 12.17
C ALA A 163 20.62 -38.29 12.44
N ALA A 164 19.96 -37.30 13.03
CA ALA A 164 20.57 -36.43 14.05
C ALA A 164 19.52 -36.02 15.11
N PRO A 165 19.86 -35.96 16.42
CA PRO A 165 18.93 -35.43 17.43
C PRO A 165 18.64 -33.96 17.15
N ALA A 166 17.40 -33.54 17.41
CA ALA A 166 16.91 -32.21 17.07
C ALA A 166 17.87 -31.09 17.56
N PRO A 167 18.39 -30.24 16.66
CA PRO A 167 19.01 -28.99 17.08
C PRO A 167 17.96 -28.16 17.81
N ALA A 168 18.37 -27.45 18.87
CA ALA A 168 17.53 -26.43 19.49
C ALA A 168 17.04 -25.43 18.42
N PRO A 169 15.82 -24.88 18.54
CA PRO A 169 15.24 -24.03 17.50
C PRO A 169 16.15 -22.83 17.23
N ALA A 170 16.74 -22.79 16.03
CA ALA A 170 17.54 -21.67 15.61
C ALA A 170 16.65 -20.41 15.53
N GLY A 171 16.94 -19.43 16.39
CA GLY A 171 16.23 -18.15 16.43
C GLY A 171 16.37 -17.35 15.13
N VAL A 172 15.68 -16.21 15.07
CA VAL A 172 15.70 -15.35 13.88
C VAL A 172 17.13 -14.89 13.58
N SER A 173 17.64 -15.24 12.39
CA SER A 173 19.04 -14.96 12.03
C SER A 173 19.36 -13.46 11.99
N VAL A 174 20.60 -13.10 12.35
CA VAL A 174 21.04 -11.69 12.47
C VAL A 174 20.76 -10.88 11.20
N GLN A 175 21.02 -11.45 10.03
CA GLN A 175 20.72 -10.82 8.73
C GLN A 175 19.22 -10.53 8.56
N ARG A 176 18.37 -11.46 8.99
CA ARG A 176 16.91 -11.31 8.94
C ARG A 176 16.42 -10.26 9.94
N ARG A 177 17.01 -10.18 11.15
CA ARG A 177 16.74 -9.10 12.12
C ARG A 177 17.05 -7.72 11.52
N GLN A 178 18.23 -7.59 10.89
CA GLN A 178 18.66 -6.36 10.23
C GLN A 178 17.75 -5.97 9.05
N GLN A 179 17.31 -6.95 8.24
CA GLN A 179 16.35 -6.71 7.15
C GLN A 179 15.01 -6.18 7.67
N ILE A 180 14.42 -6.84 8.68
CA ILE A 180 13.16 -6.43 9.31
C ILE A 180 13.28 -4.99 9.84
N ARG A 181 14.35 -4.68 10.59
CA ARG A 181 14.58 -3.32 11.12
C ARG A 181 14.74 -2.27 10.03
N LYS A 182 15.46 -2.59 8.95
CA LYS A 182 15.62 -1.69 7.80
C LYS A 182 14.28 -1.40 7.11
N LEU A 183 13.42 -2.41 6.96
CA LEU A 183 12.10 -2.27 6.36
C LEU A 183 11.13 -1.49 7.26
N LEU A 184 11.13 -1.72 8.57
CA LEU A 184 10.34 -0.95 9.53
C LEU A 184 10.79 0.53 9.57
N ALA A 185 12.09 0.77 9.65
CA ALA A 185 12.64 2.14 9.57
C ALA A 185 12.45 2.78 8.18
N GLU A 186 12.19 2.01 7.12
CA GLU A 186 11.78 2.55 5.82
C GLU A 186 10.28 2.83 5.77
N TYR A 187 9.45 1.98 6.38
CA TYR A 187 8.01 2.21 6.56
C TYR A 187 7.74 3.51 7.33
N ASP A 188 8.37 3.71 8.49
CA ASP A 188 8.25 4.92 9.33
C ASP A 188 8.72 6.20 8.60
N ARG A 189 9.62 6.08 7.62
CA ARG A 189 10.06 7.22 6.78
C ARG A 189 9.13 7.50 5.60
N LEU A 190 8.34 6.52 5.18
CA LEU A 190 7.44 6.62 4.03
C LEU A 190 6.00 6.97 4.42
N LEU A 191 5.61 6.74 5.67
CA LEU A 191 4.29 7.04 6.21
C LEU A 191 4.43 7.77 7.56
N PRO A 192 4.00 9.04 7.67
CA PRO A 192 3.97 9.72 8.95
C PRO A 192 2.90 9.10 9.87
N GLY A 193 3.27 8.76 11.10
CA GLY A 193 2.41 8.13 12.09
C GLY A 193 3.18 7.77 13.37
N ASP A 194 2.55 6.99 14.25
CA ASP A 194 3.24 6.43 15.42
C ASP A 194 4.39 5.51 14.99
N PRO A 195 5.54 5.51 15.69
CA PRO A 195 6.71 4.72 15.32
C PRO A 195 6.42 3.21 15.40
N VAL A 196 6.98 2.44 14.46
CA VAL A 196 6.70 1.01 14.32
C VAL A 196 7.96 0.18 14.54
N PRO A 197 8.48 0.08 15.78
CA PRO A 197 9.77 -0.55 16.07
C PRO A 197 9.77 -2.08 15.85
N THR A 198 8.61 -2.73 15.80
CA THR A 198 8.48 -4.19 15.68
C THR A 198 7.37 -4.61 14.72
N LEU A 199 7.41 -5.86 14.25
CA LEU A 199 6.33 -6.45 13.45
C LEU A 199 5.02 -6.61 14.26
N LEU A 200 5.07 -6.62 15.59
CA LEU A 200 3.88 -6.57 16.45
C LEU A 200 3.27 -5.17 16.43
N ALA A 201 4.09 -4.12 16.59
CA ALA A 201 3.65 -2.73 16.48
C ALA A 201 3.02 -2.45 15.10
N LEU A 202 3.54 -3.06 14.02
CA LEU A 202 2.97 -2.95 12.66
C LEU A 202 1.54 -3.50 12.55
N LEU A 203 1.18 -4.47 13.39
CA LEU A 203 -0.18 -4.99 13.54
C LEU A 203 -0.99 -4.24 14.61
N GLY A 204 -0.42 -3.22 15.26
CA GLY A 204 -1.02 -2.54 16.42
C GLY A 204 -1.16 -3.44 17.65
N LEU A 205 -0.23 -4.38 17.81
CA LEU A 205 -0.16 -5.33 18.93
C LEU A 205 1.05 -5.04 19.82
N ASP A 206 0.86 -5.25 21.11
CA ASP A 206 1.89 -5.22 22.14
C ASP A 206 2.49 -6.63 22.39
N PHE A 207 3.58 -6.69 23.17
CA PHE A 207 4.24 -7.96 23.54
C PHE A 207 3.33 -8.92 24.31
N THR A 208 2.38 -8.40 25.11
CA THR A 208 1.46 -9.24 25.91
C THR A 208 0.51 -10.05 25.02
N LYS A 209 0.14 -9.49 23.86
CA LYS A 209 -0.70 -10.14 22.83
C LYS A 209 0.06 -11.01 21.84
N ALA A 210 1.39 -11.11 21.96
CA ALA A 210 2.20 -11.90 21.02
C ALA A 210 1.82 -13.40 20.98
N ARG A 211 1.11 -13.92 21.99
CA ARG A 211 0.63 -15.31 22.04
C ARG A 211 -0.79 -15.49 21.47
N HIS A 212 -1.46 -14.42 21.05
CA HIS A 212 -2.81 -14.47 20.45
C HIS A 212 -2.75 -14.70 18.94
N THR A 213 -2.36 -15.92 18.51
CA THR A 213 -2.16 -16.28 17.09
C THR A 213 -3.39 -15.99 16.22
N SER A 214 -4.62 -16.09 16.76
CA SER A 214 -5.85 -15.73 16.05
C SER A 214 -5.99 -14.23 15.80
N GLU A 215 -5.66 -13.38 16.79
CA GLU A 215 -5.66 -11.92 16.65
C GLU A 215 -4.58 -11.47 15.66
N ILE A 216 -3.38 -12.07 15.75
CA ILE A 216 -2.26 -11.81 14.82
C ILE A 216 -2.68 -12.06 13.37
N ARG A 217 -3.26 -13.24 13.08
CA ARG A 217 -3.73 -13.59 11.72
C ARG A 217 -4.84 -12.67 11.24
N LEU A 218 -5.79 -12.31 12.11
CA LEU A 218 -6.88 -11.39 11.79
C LEU A 218 -6.33 -10.01 11.39
N ARG A 219 -5.37 -9.48 12.14
CA ARG A 219 -4.76 -8.17 11.87
C ARG A 219 -3.80 -8.19 10.68
N ALA A 220 -3.07 -9.30 10.48
CA ALA A 220 -2.24 -9.51 9.30
C ALA A 220 -3.09 -9.55 8.01
N GLU A 221 -4.23 -10.24 8.01
CA GLU A 221 -5.14 -10.24 6.85
C GLU A 221 -5.79 -8.86 6.63
N ALA A 222 -6.14 -8.13 7.69
CA ALA A 222 -6.61 -6.75 7.58
C ALA A 222 -5.52 -5.80 7.01
N LEU A 223 -4.24 -6.02 7.34
CA LEU A 223 -3.12 -5.28 6.75
C LEU A 223 -2.87 -5.69 5.30
N ARG A 224 -2.95 -6.98 4.93
CA ARG A 224 -2.91 -7.44 3.53
C ARG A 224 -4.04 -6.83 2.69
N ALA A 225 -5.27 -6.78 3.23
CA ALA A 225 -6.40 -6.17 2.55
C ALA A 225 -6.12 -4.69 2.22
N ARG A 226 -5.70 -3.90 3.22
CA ARG A 226 -5.31 -2.49 3.01
C ARG A 226 -4.12 -2.35 2.04
N THR A 227 -3.12 -3.22 2.12
CA THR A 227 -1.94 -3.19 1.24
C THR A 227 -2.29 -3.50 -0.22
N ARG A 228 -3.27 -4.38 -0.47
CA ARG A 228 -3.80 -4.65 -1.82
C ARG A 228 -4.53 -3.44 -2.42
N GLU A 229 -5.18 -2.63 -1.58
CA GLU A 229 -5.88 -1.39 -1.96
C GLU A 229 -4.90 -0.21 -2.23
N LEU A 230 -3.66 -0.28 -1.77
CA LEU A 230 -2.63 0.73 -2.07
C LEU A 230 -2.20 0.67 -3.55
N PRO A 231 -1.96 1.82 -4.20
CA PRO A 231 -1.39 1.86 -5.54
C PRO A 231 0.02 1.23 -5.57
N PRO A 232 0.47 0.69 -6.72
CA PRO A 232 1.82 0.15 -6.87
C PRO A 232 2.85 1.27 -6.63
N GLY A 233 3.69 1.09 -5.60
CA GLY A 233 4.65 2.10 -5.14
C GLY A 233 5.49 1.58 -3.96
N ARG A 234 6.49 2.35 -3.52
CA ARG A 234 7.48 1.86 -2.54
C ARG A 234 6.86 1.47 -1.20
N VAL A 235 5.87 2.22 -0.71
CA VAL A 235 5.09 1.91 0.52
C VAL A 235 4.51 0.50 0.46
N ARG A 236 3.87 0.16 -0.66
CA ARG A 236 3.26 -1.15 -0.89
C ARG A 236 4.32 -2.26 -0.96
N VAL A 237 5.43 -2.03 -1.65
CA VAL A 237 6.54 -3.00 -1.71
C VAL A 237 7.11 -3.28 -0.32
N VAL A 238 7.36 -2.24 0.49
CA VAL A 238 7.87 -2.39 1.87
C VAL A 238 6.84 -3.11 2.75
N LEU A 239 5.55 -2.81 2.62
CA LEU A 239 4.49 -3.54 3.32
C LEU A 239 4.37 -5.01 2.87
N ASP A 240 4.47 -5.30 1.58
CA ASP A 240 4.45 -6.67 1.04
C ASP A 240 5.66 -7.47 1.58
N GLU A 241 6.87 -6.88 1.60
CA GLU A 241 8.07 -7.49 2.21
C GLU A 241 7.91 -7.71 3.73
N LEU A 242 7.36 -6.74 4.46
CA LEU A 242 7.08 -6.87 5.90
C LEU A 242 6.01 -7.94 6.18
N LEU A 243 4.97 -8.04 5.34
CA LEU A 243 3.90 -9.03 5.45
C LEU A 243 4.37 -10.46 5.18
N VAL A 244 5.41 -10.65 4.35
CA VAL A 244 6.12 -11.95 4.23
C VAL A 244 6.79 -12.30 5.55
N HIS A 245 7.46 -11.36 6.22
CA HIS A 245 8.07 -11.61 7.53
C HIS A 245 7.03 -11.87 8.63
N VAL A 246 5.89 -11.17 8.63
CA VAL A 246 4.74 -11.46 9.52
C VAL A 246 4.22 -12.89 9.30
N SER A 247 4.09 -13.33 8.05
CA SER A 247 3.60 -14.67 7.69
C SER A 247 4.53 -15.80 8.11
N ASP A 248 5.84 -15.56 8.06
CA ASP A 248 6.88 -16.54 8.41
C ASP A 248 7.15 -16.63 9.92
N LEU A 249 7.01 -15.52 10.66
CA LEU A 249 7.46 -15.42 12.06
C LEU A 249 6.31 -15.32 13.06
N LEU A 250 5.25 -14.57 12.74
CA LEU A 250 4.18 -14.27 13.70
C LEU A 250 2.96 -15.18 13.50
N GLU A 251 2.50 -15.37 12.26
CA GLU A 251 1.31 -16.17 11.97
C GLU A 251 1.39 -17.67 12.32
N PRO A 252 2.57 -18.35 12.29
CA PRO A 252 2.68 -19.72 12.76
C PRO A 252 2.49 -19.84 14.28
N GLY A 253 2.86 -18.80 15.04
CA GLY A 253 2.92 -18.81 16.49
C GLY A 253 4.01 -19.74 17.04
N GLY A 254 3.90 -20.08 18.32
CA GLY A 254 4.79 -21.03 19.00
C GLY A 254 6.27 -20.63 18.93
N SER A 255 7.15 -21.60 18.66
CA SER A 255 8.61 -21.43 18.66
C SER A 255 9.14 -20.40 17.65
N ALA A 256 8.46 -20.19 16.53
CA ALA A 256 8.82 -19.14 15.56
C ALA A 256 8.57 -17.72 16.12
N MET A 257 7.44 -17.55 16.82
CA MET A 257 7.12 -16.31 17.53
C MET A 257 8.05 -16.10 18.71
N ASP A 258 8.24 -17.10 19.57
CA ASP A 258 9.13 -16.99 20.74
C ASP A 258 10.57 -16.66 20.30
N GLY A 259 11.05 -17.24 19.19
CA GLY A 259 12.34 -16.90 18.59
C GLY A 259 12.42 -15.49 18.00
N TYR A 260 11.29 -14.88 17.59
CA TYR A 260 11.22 -13.48 17.17
C TYR A 260 11.17 -12.53 18.38
N LEU A 261 10.41 -12.86 19.43
CA LEU A 261 10.37 -12.09 20.67
C LEU A 261 11.77 -12.02 21.32
N GLN A 262 12.46 -13.16 21.41
CA GLN A 262 13.84 -13.19 21.91
C GLN A 262 14.78 -12.37 21.03
N ALA A 263 14.64 -12.45 19.71
CA ALA A 263 15.42 -11.65 18.76
C ALA A 263 15.24 -10.12 18.96
N VAL A 264 14.02 -9.66 19.27
CA VAL A 264 13.76 -8.25 19.61
C VAL A 264 14.37 -7.89 20.97
N ILE A 265 14.26 -8.77 21.97
CA ILE A 265 14.88 -8.58 23.29
C ILE A 265 16.41 -8.46 23.15
N ASP A 266 17.06 -9.33 22.39
CA ASP A 266 18.51 -9.26 22.11
C ASP A 266 18.88 -7.91 21.46
N ASP A 267 18.13 -7.51 20.44
CA ASP A 267 18.40 -6.28 19.67
C ASP A 267 18.25 -5.01 20.53
N VAL A 268 17.27 -4.98 21.45
CA VAL A 268 17.10 -3.88 22.41
C VAL A 268 18.14 -3.94 23.54
N THR A 269 18.54 -5.14 23.97
CA THR A 269 19.64 -5.33 24.93
C THR A 269 20.96 -4.77 24.38
N ASP A 270 21.28 -5.06 23.11
CA ASP A 270 22.47 -4.52 22.44
C ASP A 270 22.41 -2.99 22.26
N LEU A 271 21.21 -2.41 22.05
CA LEU A 271 20.99 -0.95 21.98
C LEU A 271 21.18 -0.27 23.35
N LEU A 272 20.71 -0.89 24.43
CA LEU A 272 20.73 -0.32 25.78
C LEU A 272 22.06 -0.55 26.49
N ARG A 273 22.78 -1.66 26.26
CA ARG A 273 24.07 -1.98 26.90
C ARG A 273 25.06 -0.79 26.95
N PRO A 274 25.35 -0.03 25.88
CA PRO A 274 26.24 1.13 25.97
C PRO A 274 25.65 2.30 26.80
N LYS A 275 24.32 2.48 26.83
CA LYS A 275 23.65 3.52 27.62
C LYS A 275 23.65 3.19 29.11
N VAL A 276 23.34 1.94 29.49
CA VAL A 276 23.42 1.46 30.88
C VAL A 276 24.86 1.58 31.40
N ARG A 277 25.86 1.18 30.59
CA ARG A 277 27.27 1.36 30.93
C ARG A 277 27.67 2.82 31.14
N ALA A 278 27.07 3.75 30.41
CA ALA A 278 27.33 5.18 30.59
C ALA A 278 26.71 5.72 31.88
N ALA A 279 25.45 5.37 32.19
CA ALA A 279 24.77 5.78 33.42
C ALA A 279 25.51 5.25 34.68
N VAL A 280 25.83 3.96 34.70
CA VAL A 280 26.58 3.32 35.80
C VAL A 280 27.99 3.89 35.96
N LEU A 281 28.65 4.30 34.88
CA LEU A 281 30.00 4.93 34.93
C LEU A 281 29.99 6.33 35.57
N VAL A 282 28.85 7.03 35.57
CA VAL A 282 28.76 8.41 36.09
C VAL A 282 28.42 8.41 37.59
N GLU A 283 27.52 7.55 38.03
CA GLU A 283 26.97 7.54 39.40
C GLU A 283 27.40 6.31 40.25
N ASP A 284 28.27 5.44 39.71
CA ASP A 284 28.68 4.12 40.25
C ASP A 284 27.52 3.14 40.52
N ARG A 285 26.28 3.50 40.16
CA ARG A 285 25.03 2.73 40.31
C ARG A 285 23.94 3.24 39.38
N LEU A 286 22.87 2.47 39.18
CA LEU A 286 21.72 2.97 38.40
C LEU A 286 20.71 3.67 39.31
N VAL A 287 20.64 5.00 39.19
CA VAL A 287 19.70 5.87 39.93
C VAL A 287 18.28 5.80 39.35
N GLU A 288 17.27 6.12 40.15
CA GLU A 288 15.84 6.00 39.78
C GLU A 288 15.49 6.77 38.48
N GLY A 289 16.04 7.98 38.30
CA GLY A 289 15.79 8.80 37.10
C GLY A 289 16.33 8.18 35.81
N ASP A 290 17.55 7.66 35.83
CA ASP A 290 18.15 6.98 34.68
C ASP A 290 17.47 5.63 34.40
N HIS A 291 17.07 4.90 35.45
CA HIS A 291 16.27 3.69 35.32
C HIS A 291 14.94 3.97 34.59
N ALA A 292 14.19 4.98 35.04
CA ALA A 292 12.93 5.38 34.39
C ALA A 292 13.12 5.85 32.94
N TYR A 293 14.20 6.58 32.64
CA TYR A 293 14.53 7.00 31.28
C TYR A 293 14.86 5.78 30.38
N LEU A 294 15.69 4.85 30.85
CA LEU A 294 16.06 3.64 30.11
C LEU A 294 14.86 2.70 29.87
N ILE A 295 13.92 2.62 30.82
CA ILE A 295 12.64 1.93 30.64
C ILE A 295 11.83 2.57 29.50
N GLY A 296 11.78 3.91 29.45
CA GLY A 296 11.13 4.65 28.36
C GLY A 296 11.77 4.37 26.99
N GLU A 297 13.10 4.38 26.92
CA GLU A 297 13.87 4.03 25.71
C GLU A 297 13.63 2.58 25.25
N ALA A 298 13.54 1.63 26.19
CA ALA A 298 13.25 0.23 25.91
C ALA A 298 11.83 0.02 25.35
N ILE A 299 10.84 0.75 25.88
CA ILE A 299 9.46 0.72 25.40
C ILE A 299 9.35 1.40 24.02
N ALA A 300 10.04 2.53 23.81
CA ALA A 300 10.13 3.18 22.49
C ALA A 300 10.81 2.28 21.43
N ALA A 301 11.75 1.43 21.85
CA ALA A 301 12.37 0.39 21.02
C ALA A 301 11.49 -0.87 20.86
N GLY A 302 10.29 -0.90 21.46
CA GLY A 302 9.23 -1.88 21.19
C GLY A 302 9.02 -2.99 22.22
N LEU A 303 9.68 -2.95 23.39
CA LEU A 303 9.41 -3.88 24.49
C LEU A 303 8.16 -3.48 25.29
N ASP A 304 7.55 -4.44 26.01
CA ASP A 304 6.66 -4.11 27.12
C ASP A 304 7.45 -3.76 28.39
N HIS A 305 6.77 -3.12 29.35
CA HIS A 305 7.39 -2.69 30.61
C HIS A 305 8.04 -3.86 31.39
N PRO A 306 7.43 -5.07 31.52
CA PRO A 306 8.07 -6.19 32.21
C PRO A 306 9.25 -6.83 31.45
N ALA A 307 9.33 -6.73 30.12
CA ALA A 307 10.54 -7.12 29.39
C ALA A 307 11.64 -6.06 29.51
N ALA A 308 11.30 -4.77 29.42
CA ALA A 308 12.22 -3.66 29.60
C ALA A 308 12.92 -3.70 30.97
N GLU A 309 12.15 -3.88 32.05
CA GLU A 309 12.67 -3.99 33.42
C GLU A 309 13.63 -5.18 33.57
N ARG A 310 13.26 -6.36 33.07
CA ARG A 310 14.15 -7.55 33.10
C ARG A 310 15.44 -7.34 32.31
N VAL A 311 15.41 -6.66 31.16
CA VAL A 311 16.62 -6.38 30.36
C VAL A 311 17.54 -5.41 31.11
N ILE A 312 17.00 -4.34 31.71
CA ILE A 312 17.80 -3.34 32.41
C ILE A 312 18.39 -3.92 33.71
N LEU A 313 17.62 -4.71 34.46
CA LEU A 313 18.12 -5.44 35.64
C LEU A 313 19.23 -6.42 35.27
N ALA A 314 19.07 -7.19 34.18
CA ALA A 314 20.11 -8.11 33.71
C ALA A 314 21.38 -7.39 33.25
N LEU A 315 21.26 -6.22 32.62
CA LEU A 315 22.41 -5.38 32.24
C LEU A 315 23.08 -4.71 33.45
N ALA A 316 22.34 -4.40 34.51
CA ALA A 316 22.91 -3.91 35.77
C ALA A 316 23.70 -5.01 36.50
N ASP A 317 23.16 -6.24 36.54
CA ASP A 317 23.83 -7.42 37.09
C ASP A 317 25.06 -7.84 36.26
N GLU A 318 25.01 -7.75 34.92
CA GLU A 318 26.19 -7.94 34.01
C GLU A 318 27.35 -6.98 34.38
N LEU A 319 27.03 -5.81 34.94
CA LEU A 319 27.99 -4.79 35.37
C LEU A 319 28.29 -4.82 36.87
N GLY A 320 27.70 -5.75 37.63
CA GLY A 320 27.93 -5.90 39.07
C GLY A 320 27.31 -4.82 39.95
N THR A 321 26.26 -4.14 39.49
CA THR A 321 25.56 -3.07 40.22
C THR A 321 24.08 -3.36 40.42
N THR A 322 23.50 -2.78 41.47
CA THR A 322 22.04 -2.78 41.72
C THR A 322 21.37 -1.50 41.21
N VAL A 323 20.07 -1.57 40.96
CA VAL A 323 19.20 -0.40 40.78
C VAL A 323 18.79 0.14 42.16
N GLU A 324 18.73 1.46 42.32
CA GLU A 324 18.27 2.08 43.57
C GLU A 324 16.86 1.63 43.94
N GLY A 325 16.70 1.01 45.12
CA GLY A 325 15.42 0.51 45.63
C GLY A 325 15.16 -1.00 45.46
N ALA A 326 16.00 -1.74 44.76
CA ALA A 326 15.87 -3.20 44.62
C ALA A 326 16.77 -3.96 45.62
N GLU A 327 16.19 -4.73 46.54
CA GLU A 327 16.97 -5.62 47.43
C GLU A 327 17.59 -6.80 46.66
N PRO A 328 18.86 -7.15 46.90
CA PRO A 328 19.55 -8.20 46.13
C PRO A 328 19.12 -9.62 46.53
N SER A 329 18.71 -10.42 45.53
CA SER A 329 18.56 -11.88 45.69
C SER A 329 19.87 -12.61 45.34
N PRO A 330 20.26 -13.68 46.07
CA PRO A 330 21.57 -14.30 45.91
C PRO A 330 21.72 -15.12 44.61
N SER A 331 22.89 -14.95 43.98
CA SER A 331 23.29 -15.48 42.68
C SER A 331 23.27 -17.01 42.52
N SER A 332 22.93 -17.50 41.32
CA SER A 332 23.18 -18.87 40.87
C SER A 332 24.31 -18.93 39.83
N GLY A 333 25.53 -19.28 40.26
CA GLY A 333 26.69 -19.45 39.37
C GLY A 333 26.77 -20.86 38.73
N PRO A 334 27.36 -21.02 37.52
CA PRO A 334 27.39 -22.29 36.81
C PRO A 334 28.48 -23.25 37.33
N GLN A 335 28.12 -24.51 37.62
CA GLN A 335 29.07 -25.56 37.98
C GLN A 335 29.51 -26.37 36.76
N ASN A 336 30.83 -26.50 36.60
CA ASN A 336 31.45 -27.30 35.55
C ASN A 336 31.46 -28.80 35.92
N SER A 337 31.00 -29.67 35.02
CA SER A 337 30.94 -31.11 35.24
C SER A 337 32.29 -31.79 35.03
N ALA A 338 32.84 -32.38 36.09
CA ALA A 338 33.84 -33.45 36.01
C ALA A 338 33.55 -34.51 37.08
N ALA A 339 33.58 -35.78 36.71
CA ALA A 339 33.20 -36.92 37.55
C ALA A 339 33.93 -38.20 37.09
N PRO A 340 34.01 -39.26 37.92
CA PRO A 340 34.09 -39.33 39.38
C PRO A 340 35.37 -40.14 39.81
N PRO A 341 35.50 -40.73 41.03
CA PRO A 341 34.74 -41.94 41.38
C PRO A 341 34.26 -42.05 42.85
N ILE A 342 33.03 -42.53 42.98
CA ILE A 342 32.58 -43.65 43.85
C ILE A 342 33.32 -43.85 45.20
N SER A 343 32.58 -43.71 46.31
CA SER A 343 32.62 -44.69 47.41
C SER A 343 31.32 -44.73 48.22
N TYR A 344 30.92 -45.94 48.60
CA TYR A 344 29.66 -46.25 49.28
C TYR A 344 29.75 -46.00 50.79
N THR A 345 28.62 -45.63 51.40
CA THR A 345 28.02 -46.12 52.68
C THR A 345 27.16 -45.00 53.31
N ARG A 346 26.18 -45.23 54.20
CA ARG A 346 25.18 -46.31 54.41
C ARG A 346 24.19 -45.78 55.47
N THR A 347 22.96 -46.30 55.51
CA THR A 347 22.05 -46.31 56.69
C THR A 347 21.20 -45.05 57.00
N ARG A 348 19.92 -45.15 56.61
CA ARG A 348 18.65 -44.93 57.37
C ARG A 348 18.74 -45.01 58.93
N PRO A 349 17.66 -44.78 59.72
CA PRO A 349 16.29 -44.29 59.39
C PRO A 349 15.66 -43.29 60.42
N SER A 350 14.41 -42.83 60.13
CA SER A 350 13.31 -42.48 61.09
C SER A 350 13.54 -41.37 62.14
N SER A 351 12.61 -40.50 62.52
CA SER A 351 11.13 -40.55 62.66
C SER A 351 10.58 -39.11 62.43
N GLY A 352 9.31 -38.77 62.22
CA GLY A 352 8.04 -39.39 62.61
C GLY A 352 7.27 -38.47 63.58
N THR A 353 5.98 -38.23 63.30
CA THR A 353 4.92 -37.74 64.24
C THR A 353 4.55 -36.24 64.27
N THR A 354 3.57 -35.90 63.41
CA THR A 354 2.21 -35.37 63.71
C THR A 354 1.93 -34.15 64.63
N SER A 355 0.83 -33.44 64.26
CA SER A 355 -0.15 -32.71 65.11
C SER A 355 0.08 -31.23 65.44
N GLN A 356 -0.94 -30.36 65.57
CA GLN A 356 -2.31 -30.31 65.00
C GLN A 356 -2.99 -28.95 65.32
N ALA A 357 -4.03 -28.59 64.55
CA ALA A 357 -5.30 -27.96 65.00
C ALA A 357 -5.44 -26.43 65.29
N THR A 358 -6.58 -25.92 64.78
CA THR A 358 -7.42 -24.76 65.22
C THR A 358 -6.89 -23.32 65.09
N GLY A 359 -7.71 -22.29 64.80
CA GLY A 359 -9.13 -22.29 64.37
C GLY A 359 -9.88 -20.97 64.71
N ALA A 360 -10.79 -20.53 63.81
CA ALA A 360 -11.69 -19.35 63.90
C ALA A 360 -11.02 -17.94 63.97
N GLY A 361 -11.60 -16.83 63.47
CA GLY A 361 -12.79 -16.62 62.63
C GLY A 361 -13.89 -15.75 63.26
N SER A 362 -14.05 -14.47 62.86
CA SER A 362 -15.32 -13.70 62.71
C SER A 362 -15.11 -12.17 62.54
N ASN A 363 -16.08 -11.52 61.87
CA ASN A 363 -16.22 -10.09 61.52
C ASN A 363 -17.30 -9.43 62.44
N PRO A 364 -17.98 -8.29 62.15
CA PRO A 364 -17.62 -6.93 61.66
C PRO A 364 -18.24 -5.79 62.56
N ALA A 365 -18.20 -4.50 62.17
CA ALA A 365 -19.28 -3.48 62.42
C ALA A 365 -19.01 -2.08 61.78
N ALA A 366 -20.04 -1.22 61.70
CA ALA A 366 -20.10 0.04 60.95
C ALA A 366 -20.23 1.34 61.80
N GLY A 367 -20.13 2.52 61.15
CA GLY A 367 -20.40 3.85 61.73
C GLY A 367 -20.60 4.93 60.65
N ARG A 368 -21.37 6.00 60.92
CA ARG A 368 -21.96 6.90 59.88
C ARG A 368 -22.07 8.38 60.36
N ALA A 369 -21.99 9.31 59.40
CA ALA A 369 -22.64 10.65 59.36
C ALA A 369 -22.01 11.93 59.99
N GLU A 370 -22.18 13.03 59.21
CA GLU A 370 -22.56 14.43 59.56
C GLU A 370 -21.55 15.56 59.87
N ALA A 371 -21.29 16.37 58.82
CA ALA A 371 -21.49 17.82 58.63
C ALA A 371 -21.33 18.88 59.76
N GLY A 372 -20.72 20.01 59.39
CA GLY A 372 -20.81 21.33 60.05
C GLY A 372 -20.27 22.46 59.12
N ALA A 373 -20.88 23.66 59.11
CA ALA A 373 -20.62 24.71 58.11
C ALA A 373 -20.60 26.16 58.68
N GLY A 374 -20.03 27.11 57.92
CA GLY A 374 -20.09 28.58 58.10
C GLY A 374 -19.16 29.31 57.09
N THR A 375 -19.61 30.09 56.11
CA THR A 375 -19.99 31.54 56.12
C THR A 375 -18.83 32.48 56.58
N GLY A 376 -18.38 33.54 55.90
CA GLY A 376 -18.70 34.27 54.65
C GLY A 376 -17.69 35.46 54.49
N ASP A 377 -17.78 36.49 53.64
CA ASP A 377 -18.62 36.85 52.47
C ASP A 377 -18.03 38.11 51.74
N ALA A 378 -18.49 38.43 50.51
CA ALA A 378 -18.46 39.72 49.77
C ALA A 378 -17.13 40.43 49.33
N GLY A 379 -17.13 41.00 48.11
CA GLY A 379 -16.09 41.96 47.66
C GLY A 379 -15.98 42.26 46.15
N SER A 380 -16.98 42.87 45.50
CA SER A 380 -16.92 43.33 44.10
C SER A 380 -16.34 44.75 43.93
N ALA A 381 -15.73 45.07 42.76
CA ALA A 381 -16.17 46.19 41.88
C ALA A 381 -15.22 46.46 40.68
N ASP A 382 -15.81 46.88 39.56
CA ASP A 382 -15.15 47.40 38.34
C ASP A 382 -14.41 48.73 38.53
N THR A 383 -13.46 49.02 37.63
CA THR A 383 -13.40 50.32 36.91
C THR A 383 -12.65 50.13 35.59
N ALA A 384 -13.22 50.64 34.48
CA ALA A 384 -12.58 50.67 33.17
C ALA A 384 -12.40 52.11 32.68
N GLN A 385 -11.29 52.43 31.99
CA GLN A 385 -11.32 53.41 30.88
C GLN A 385 -10.07 53.37 29.95
N SER A 386 -10.34 52.99 28.71
CA SER A 386 -9.83 53.53 27.42
C SER A 386 -8.51 54.32 27.32
N GLY A 387 -7.67 53.89 26.36
CA GLY A 387 -6.69 54.74 25.67
C GLY A 387 -6.18 54.05 24.39
N ALA A 388 -6.54 54.55 23.20
CA ALA A 388 -6.19 53.94 21.91
C ALA A 388 -5.00 54.64 21.23
N GLY A 389 -4.18 53.88 20.50
CA GLY A 389 -3.10 54.39 19.64
C GLY A 389 -2.53 53.28 18.75
N ALA A 390 -2.50 53.49 17.43
CA ALA A 390 -2.14 52.46 16.44
C ALA A 390 -0.70 52.61 15.90
N GLY A 391 -0.11 51.52 15.39
CA GLY A 391 1.14 51.57 14.60
C GLY A 391 1.91 50.25 14.47
N TYR A 392 1.87 49.65 13.28
CA TYR A 392 2.74 48.53 12.81
C TYR A 392 4.16 49.06 12.41
N PRO A 393 5.12 48.25 11.89
CA PRO A 393 6.03 47.37 12.64
C PRO A 393 7.52 47.61 12.26
N GLY A 394 8.44 46.73 12.71
CA GLY A 394 9.80 46.65 12.16
C GLY A 394 10.46 45.30 12.48
N ALA A 395 11.31 44.70 11.64
CA ALA A 395 11.74 45.12 10.29
C ALA A 395 12.09 43.90 9.42
N SER A 396 12.04 44.07 8.10
CA SER A 396 12.40 43.06 7.11
C SER A 396 13.59 43.49 6.23
N ALA A 397 14.22 42.48 5.63
CA ALA A 397 15.23 42.45 4.56
C ALA A 397 15.56 43.73 3.74
N GLY A 398 16.82 43.84 3.29
CA GLY A 398 17.24 44.82 2.28
C GLY A 398 18.58 44.52 1.61
N SER A 399 18.54 43.90 0.41
CA SER A 399 19.71 43.75 -0.48
C SER A 399 20.15 45.07 -1.12
N SER A 400 21.43 45.20 -1.52
CA SER A 400 21.78 45.88 -2.78
C SER A 400 23.11 45.41 -3.35
N ARG A 401 23.18 45.26 -4.68
CA ARG A 401 24.43 45.18 -5.46
C ARG A 401 24.85 46.58 -5.90
N THR A 402 26.14 46.79 -6.17
CA THR A 402 26.57 47.66 -7.29
C THR A 402 27.94 47.21 -7.82
N THR A 403 28.31 47.73 -9.00
CA THR A 403 29.29 47.18 -9.93
C THR A 403 30.61 48.00 -10.01
N SER A 404 31.51 47.57 -10.91
CA SER A 404 32.75 48.26 -11.35
C SER A 404 33.98 48.04 -10.45
N GLY A 405 35.22 47.88 -10.96
CA GLY A 405 35.67 47.73 -12.35
C GLY A 405 37.16 48.09 -12.54
N ALA A 406 37.93 47.20 -13.19
CA ALA A 406 39.27 47.40 -13.80
C ALA A 406 40.51 47.76 -12.92
N GLY A 407 41.68 47.23 -13.32
CA GLY A 407 42.90 48.06 -13.40
C GLY A 407 44.22 47.59 -12.78
N TYR A 408 45.02 46.84 -13.54
CA TYR A 408 46.50 46.92 -13.67
C TYR A 408 47.48 46.88 -12.46
N ALA A 409 48.33 45.84 -12.48
CA ALA A 409 49.81 45.83 -12.46
C ALA A 409 50.64 46.59 -11.38
N GLY A 410 51.72 45.94 -10.90
CA GLY A 410 52.82 46.61 -10.19
C GLY A 410 53.76 45.68 -9.42
N SER A 411 54.87 45.26 -10.03
CA SER A 411 55.94 44.47 -9.41
C SER A 411 56.97 45.33 -8.67
N GLY A 412 57.63 44.83 -7.60
CA GLY A 412 58.84 45.49 -7.10
C GLY A 412 59.39 45.13 -5.71
N ARG A 413 60.28 44.13 -5.65
CA ARG A 413 61.54 44.03 -4.86
C ARG A 413 61.60 44.41 -3.36
N GLY A 414 62.27 43.57 -2.58
CA GLY A 414 62.86 43.94 -1.28
C GLY A 414 63.49 42.74 -0.57
N ALA A 415 64.78 42.48 -0.80
CA ALA A 415 65.56 41.44 -0.11
C ALA A 415 66.72 42.08 0.68
N THR A 416 67.10 41.48 1.80
CA THR A 416 68.40 41.69 2.48
C THR A 416 68.81 40.42 3.21
N ASP A 417 70.11 40.09 3.15
CA ASP A 417 70.79 38.95 3.76
C ASP A 417 70.88 39.09 5.31
N SER A 418 71.44 38.20 6.16
CA SER A 418 72.58 37.27 6.01
C SER A 418 72.64 36.26 7.22
N PRO A 419 73.70 35.46 7.52
CA PRO A 419 73.63 34.00 7.32
C PRO A 419 74.09 33.11 8.52
N ASP A 420 74.50 31.86 8.22
CA ASP A 420 75.16 30.82 9.04
C ASP A 420 74.30 29.99 10.02
N HIS A 421 74.51 28.68 10.21
CA HIS A 421 75.42 27.68 9.60
C HIS A 421 74.83 26.26 9.85
N GLY A 422 75.13 25.24 9.01
CA GLY A 422 74.86 23.82 9.34
C GLY A 422 74.37 22.95 8.18
N ALA A 423 75.24 22.07 7.65
CA ALA A 423 74.94 21.22 6.50
C ALA A 423 74.41 19.83 6.87
N THR A 424 73.55 19.24 6.03
CA THR A 424 73.88 18.04 5.20
C THR A 424 72.67 17.44 4.46
N SER A 425 72.97 16.65 3.42
CA SER A 425 72.08 15.73 2.67
C SER A 425 70.99 16.36 1.79
N GLY A 426 71.35 16.60 0.52
CA GLY A 426 70.42 17.11 -0.49
C GLY A 426 69.61 16.03 -1.20
N TYR A 427 68.34 16.34 -1.47
CA TYR A 427 67.61 15.80 -2.62
C TYR A 427 67.14 16.98 -3.49
N HIS A 428 67.70 17.11 -4.69
CA HIS A 428 67.20 18.06 -5.69
C HIS A 428 65.78 17.67 -6.10
N ARG A 429 64.78 18.38 -5.58
CA ARG A 429 63.43 18.38 -6.18
C ARG A 429 63.42 19.38 -7.32
N THR A 430 63.53 18.89 -8.55
CA THR A 430 63.33 19.68 -9.75
C THR A 430 61.88 20.13 -9.84
N SER A 431 61.60 21.40 -9.50
CA SER A 431 60.32 22.06 -9.76
C SER A 431 60.15 22.35 -11.25
N GLY A 432 60.02 21.31 -12.06
CA GLY A 432 59.62 21.42 -13.45
C GLY A 432 58.15 21.81 -13.52
N GLY A 433 57.86 23.00 -14.04
CA GLY A 433 56.49 23.42 -14.33
C GLY A 433 55.89 22.54 -15.43
N SER A 434 55.10 21.54 -15.05
CA SER A 434 54.30 20.79 -16.01
C SER A 434 53.37 21.75 -16.73
N GLN A 435 53.38 21.74 -18.06
CA GLN A 435 52.33 22.40 -18.83
C GLN A 435 50.97 21.80 -18.41
N PRO A 436 49.91 22.62 -18.29
CA PRO A 436 48.59 22.13 -17.93
C PRO A 436 48.13 21.15 -19.01
N ARG A 437 47.65 19.97 -18.58
CA ARG A 437 47.27 18.91 -19.52
C ARG A 437 45.97 19.31 -20.21
N PRO A 438 45.78 19.00 -21.51
CA PRO A 438 44.65 19.52 -22.29
C PRO A 438 43.27 19.07 -21.78
N TRP A 439 43.20 18.01 -20.97
CA TRP A 439 41.97 17.54 -20.32
C TRP A 439 41.67 18.20 -18.96
N GLU A 440 42.62 18.89 -18.32
CA GLU A 440 42.47 19.44 -16.96
C GLU A 440 41.47 20.61 -16.89
N GLU A 441 41.55 21.57 -17.81
CA GLU A 441 40.61 22.71 -17.84
C GLU A 441 39.17 22.29 -18.16
N PRO A 442 38.88 21.42 -19.17
CA PRO A 442 37.55 20.85 -19.35
C PRO A 442 37.04 20.08 -18.12
N LEU A 443 37.88 19.29 -17.44
CA LEU A 443 37.48 18.56 -16.23
C LEU A 443 37.17 19.50 -15.05
N LYS A 444 37.91 20.60 -14.93
CA LYS A 444 37.67 21.67 -13.96
C LYS A 444 36.36 22.43 -14.26
N ALA A 445 36.06 22.69 -15.53
CA ALA A 445 34.79 23.26 -15.97
C ALA A 445 33.61 22.31 -15.66
N ALA A 446 33.74 21.00 -15.92
CA ALA A 446 32.72 20.01 -15.55
C ALA A 446 32.41 20.00 -14.03
N ARG A 447 33.45 20.06 -13.18
CA ARG A 447 33.32 20.17 -11.71
C ARG A 447 32.71 21.50 -11.24
N ALA A 448 32.86 22.58 -12.02
CA ALA A 448 32.17 23.84 -11.76
C ALA A 448 30.69 23.75 -12.13
N ALA A 449 30.37 23.21 -13.31
CA ALA A 449 29.01 23.02 -13.80
C ALA A 449 28.16 22.11 -12.89
N ILE A 450 28.70 20.98 -12.41
CA ILE A 450 28.01 20.13 -11.42
C ILE A 450 27.69 20.90 -10.12
N ARG A 451 28.62 21.71 -9.60
CA ARG A 451 28.37 22.52 -8.39
C ARG A 451 27.37 23.65 -8.61
N ALA A 452 27.17 24.08 -9.85
CA ALA A 452 26.14 25.05 -10.23
C ALA A 452 24.77 24.41 -10.51
N GLY A 453 24.64 23.08 -10.47
CA GLY A 453 23.41 22.37 -10.82
C GLY A 453 23.16 22.28 -12.33
N HIS A 454 24.23 22.25 -13.13
CA HIS A 454 24.20 22.22 -14.60
C HIS A 454 24.85 20.94 -15.18
N PRO A 455 24.23 19.76 -14.99
CA PRO A 455 24.75 18.49 -15.47
C PRO A 455 24.81 18.36 -17.01
N CYS A 456 23.96 19.03 -17.81
CA CYS A 456 24.08 18.99 -19.28
C CYS A 456 25.33 19.75 -19.77
N ALA A 457 25.62 20.91 -19.17
CA ALA A 457 26.87 21.63 -19.38
C ALA A 457 28.08 20.80 -18.90
N ALA A 458 27.96 20.13 -17.75
CA ALA A 458 29.00 19.25 -17.23
C ALA A 458 29.28 18.05 -18.16
N ALA A 459 28.25 17.41 -18.73
CA ALA A 459 28.39 16.35 -19.72
C ALA A 459 29.17 16.82 -20.96
N SER A 460 28.86 18.01 -21.45
CA SER A 460 29.56 18.62 -22.59
C SER A 460 31.05 18.84 -22.30
N HIS A 461 31.38 19.31 -21.09
CA HIS A 461 32.76 19.48 -20.63
C HIS A 461 33.48 18.15 -20.37
N VAL A 462 32.80 17.12 -19.85
CA VAL A 462 33.36 15.76 -19.72
C VAL A 462 33.68 15.17 -21.09
N ALA A 463 32.78 15.28 -22.06
CA ALA A 463 33.02 14.80 -23.42
C ALA A 463 34.20 15.54 -24.08
N GLN A 464 34.37 16.84 -23.79
CA GLN A 464 35.56 17.59 -24.20
C GLN A 464 36.83 17.08 -23.50
N ALA A 465 36.78 16.83 -22.18
CA ALA A 465 37.90 16.25 -21.43
C ALA A 465 38.33 14.90 -22.01
N GLN A 466 37.37 13.98 -22.24
CA GLN A 466 37.60 12.66 -22.84
C GLN A 466 38.30 12.74 -24.20
N ARG A 467 37.85 13.62 -25.10
CA ARG A 467 38.51 13.86 -26.40
C ARG A 467 39.94 14.40 -26.26
N SER A 468 40.26 15.03 -25.14
CA SER A 468 41.57 15.61 -24.83
C SER A 468 42.49 14.70 -23.99
N VAL A 469 42.06 13.49 -23.61
CA VAL A 469 42.90 12.54 -22.85
C VAL A 469 43.96 11.89 -23.75
N GLY A 470 43.59 11.44 -24.95
CA GLY A 470 44.49 10.62 -25.79
C GLY A 470 44.93 9.35 -25.04
N ASP A 471 46.22 9.04 -25.08
CA ASP A 471 46.83 7.91 -24.37
C ASP A 471 47.20 8.19 -22.89
N ASP A 472 46.80 9.35 -22.34
CA ASP A 472 47.11 9.72 -20.95
C ASP A 472 46.27 8.94 -19.92
N SER A 473 46.84 7.82 -19.45
CA SER A 473 46.26 6.98 -18.40
C SER A 473 45.83 7.73 -17.12
N LEU A 474 46.50 8.84 -16.76
CA LEU A 474 46.12 9.66 -15.61
C LEU A 474 44.90 10.53 -15.93
N GLY A 475 44.78 11.02 -17.17
CA GLY A 475 43.58 11.69 -17.66
C GLY A 475 42.37 10.77 -17.68
N ALA A 476 42.52 9.55 -18.22
CA ALA A 476 41.46 8.54 -18.23
C ALA A 476 40.95 8.23 -16.81
N THR A 477 41.88 8.04 -15.86
CA THR A 477 41.57 7.78 -14.44
C THR A 477 40.91 8.98 -13.76
N SER A 478 41.27 10.21 -14.13
CA SER A 478 40.76 11.45 -13.51
C SER A 478 39.39 11.88 -14.03
N VAL A 479 39.11 11.61 -15.31
CA VAL A 479 37.85 12.01 -15.98
C VAL A 479 36.72 11.02 -15.68
N ARG A 480 37.00 9.71 -15.61
CA ARG A 480 35.98 8.67 -15.41
C ARG A 480 35.04 8.91 -14.21
N PRO A 481 35.52 9.22 -12.97
CA PRO A 481 34.61 9.41 -11.83
C PRO A 481 33.69 10.63 -11.97
N ILE A 482 34.10 11.65 -12.75
CA ILE A 482 33.24 12.81 -13.03
C ILE A 482 32.23 12.48 -14.12
N ALA A 483 32.58 11.66 -15.11
CA ALA A 483 31.62 11.12 -16.09
C ALA A 483 30.51 10.30 -15.40
N GLU A 484 30.89 9.33 -14.56
CA GLU A 484 29.96 8.50 -13.77
C GLU A 484 29.06 9.35 -12.84
N LEU A 485 29.57 10.44 -12.28
CA LEU A 485 28.79 11.38 -11.47
C LEU A 485 27.78 12.16 -12.32
N VAL A 486 28.19 12.66 -13.49
CA VAL A 486 27.30 13.37 -14.42
C VAL A 486 26.17 12.47 -14.90
N GLU A 487 26.48 11.24 -15.32
CA GLU A 487 25.49 10.24 -15.76
C GLU A 487 24.48 9.94 -14.64
N ARG A 488 24.95 9.80 -13.39
CA ARG A 488 24.08 9.59 -12.22
C ARG A 488 23.14 10.76 -11.96
N VAL A 489 23.64 12.00 -12.03
CA VAL A 489 22.82 13.20 -11.81
C VAL A 489 21.78 13.37 -12.93
N LEU A 490 22.14 13.08 -14.19
CA LEU A 490 21.20 13.09 -15.32
C LEU A 490 20.13 12.01 -15.19
N ALA A 491 20.50 10.80 -14.77
CA ALA A 491 19.57 9.70 -14.52
C ALA A 491 18.59 10.04 -13.38
N GLU A 492 19.07 10.62 -12.28
CA GLU A 492 18.20 11.10 -11.20
C GLU A 492 17.30 12.25 -11.67
N ALA A 493 17.81 13.23 -12.42
CA ALA A 493 17.00 14.31 -12.98
C ALA A 493 15.85 13.77 -13.86
N ALA A 494 16.09 12.73 -14.66
CA ALA A 494 15.04 12.09 -15.45
C ALA A 494 13.96 11.40 -14.57
N VAL A 495 14.34 10.81 -13.43
CA VAL A 495 13.39 10.28 -12.44
C VAL A 495 12.59 11.41 -11.79
N ARG A 496 13.26 12.49 -11.39
CA ARG A 496 12.65 13.65 -10.71
C ARG A 496 11.68 14.39 -11.64
N TRP A 497 11.99 14.52 -12.93
CA TRP A 497 11.06 15.04 -13.94
C TRP A 497 9.78 14.18 -14.07
N ARG A 498 9.90 12.85 -14.07
CA ARG A 498 8.72 11.96 -14.05
C ARG A 498 7.92 12.10 -12.77
N GLY A 499 8.58 12.18 -11.61
CA GLY A 499 7.96 12.39 -10.30
C GLY A 499 7.18 13.70 -10.23
N ALA A 500 7.81 14.83 -10.56
CA ALA A 500 7.17 16.15 -10.60
C ALA A 500 5.91 16.16 -11.48
N ARG A 501 6.01 15.56 -12.69
CA ARG A 501 4.88 15.51 -13.63
C ARG A 501 3.74 14.61 -13.14
N ALA A 502 4.05 13.44 -12.59
CA ALA A 502 3.05 12.55 -12.00
C ALA A 502 2.39 13.18 -10.76
N GLY A 503 3.16 13.90 -9.95
CA GLY A 503 2.67 14.70 -8.83
C GLY A 503 1.67 15.75 -9.29
N CYS A 504 2.07 16.67 -10.18
CA CYS A 504 1.17 17.71 -10.72
C CYS A 504 -0.08 17.13 -11.41
N ALA A 505 0.05 16.06 -12.20
CA ALA A 505 -1.08 15.41 -12.84
C ALA A 505 -2.07 14.78 -11.84
N GLY A 506 -1.54 14.22 -10.74
CA GLY A 506 -2.33 13.69 -9.62
C GLY A 506 -2.77 14.74 -8.60
N LYS A 507 -2.50 16.04 -8.83
CA LYS A 507 -2.68 17.14 -7.86
C LYS A 507 -1.96 16.93 -6.52
N ARG A 508 -0.90 16.12 -6.52
CA ARG A 508 0.00 15.88 -5.38
C ARG A 508 1.12 16.90 -5.44
N TYR A 509 0.80 18.13 -5.02
CA TYR A 509 1.64 19.30 -5.26
C TYR A 509 2.76 19.45 -4.22
N VAL A 510 2.62 18.88 -3.03
CA VAL A 510 3.71 18.82 -2.04
C VAL A 510 4.81 17.89 -2.57
N GLU A 511 4.46 16.67 -2.99
CA GLU A 511 5.40 15.74 -3.62
C GLU A 511 6.03 16.33 -4.91
N ALA A 512 5.22 17.01 -5.73
CA ALA A 512 5.73 17.65 -6.93
C ALA A 512 6.78 18.73 -6.62
N LEU A 513 6.56 19.54 -5.57
CA LEU A 513 7.49 20.61 -5.19
C LEU A 513 8.85 20.08 -4.74
N ASP A 514 8.92 18.97 -4.02
CA ASP A 514 10.19 18.31 -3.67
C ASP A 514 11.00 17.91 -4.91
N HIS A 515 10.32 17.35 -5.91
CA HIS A 515 10.93 17.00 -7.19
C HIS A 515 11.40 18.22 -7.98
N LEU A 516 10.58 19.28 -8.04
CA LEU A 516 10.89 20.53 -8.74
C LEU A 516 12.03 21.31 -8.05
N GLU A 517 12.10 21.31 -6.72
CA GLU A 517 13.20 21.90 -5.95
C GLU A 517 14.53 21.18 -6.20
N TYR A 518 14.53 19.84 -6.22
CA TYR A 518 15.71 19.07 -6.61
C TYR A 518 16.19 19.48 -8.01
N LEU A 519 15.29 19.50 -9.00
CA LEU A 519 15.62 19.88 -10.38
C LEU A 519 16.21 21.30 -10.44
N ARG A 520 15.57 22.26 -9.76
CA ARG A 520 16.03 23.65 -9.67
C ARG A 520 17.43 23.80 -9.06
N ARG A 521 17.81 22.92 -8.12
CA ARG A 521 19.07 22.99 -7.38
C ARG A 521 20.22 22.20 -8.01
N ALA A 522 19.92 21.05 -8.63
CA ALA A 522 20.92 20.07 -9.05
C ALA A 522 20.92 19.78 -10.56
N ALA A 523 19.87 20.17 -11.29
CA ALA A 523 19.64 19.79 -12.68
C ALA A 523 18.86 20.86 -13.48
N SER A 524 19.16 22.14 -13.26
CA SER A 524 18.35 23.25 -13.80
C SER A 524 18.50 23.44 -15.31
N ASP A 525 19.54 22.85 -15.92
CA ASP A 525 19.77 22.82 -17.37
C ASP A 525 19.25 21.53 -18.04
N VAL A 526 18.56 20.65 -17.29
CA VAL A 526 17.90 19.45 -17.82
C VAL A 526 16.47 19.80 -18.22
N PRO A 527 16.14 19.83 -19.53
CA PRO A 527 14.80 20.16 -19.99
C PRO A 527 13.78 19.07 -19.60
N ASN A 528 12.49 19.43 -19.65
CA ASN A 528 11.40 18.47 -19.57
C ASN A 528 11.55 17.43 -20.69
N PRO A 529 11.53 16.12 -20.41
CA PRO A 529 11.68 15.08 -21.44
C PRO A 529 10.51 15.01 -22.44
N GLU A 530 9.39 15.70 -22.20
CA GLU A 530 8.33 15.87 -23.19
C GLU A 530 8.52 17.15 -24.02
N SER A 531 8.66 16.98 -25.33
CA SER A 531 8.75 18.05 -26.32
C SER A 531 7.54 18.98 -26.23
N GLY A 532 7.77 20.24 -25.85
CA GLY A 532 6.72 21.25 -25.70
C GLY A 532 5.90 21.13 -24.40
N GLY A 533 6.31 20.28 -23.45
CA GLY A 533 5.74 20.26 -22.11
C GLY A 533 6.11 21.52 -21.30
N PRO A 534 5.39 21.81 -20.21
CA PRO A 534 5.65 22.98 -19.37
C PRO A 534 7.06 22.93 -18.76
N SER A 535 7.64 24.11 -18.62
CA SER A 535 8.96 24.35 -18.03
C SER A 535 8.98 24.09 -16.52
N LEU A 536 10.20 24.03 -15.97
CA LEU A 536 10.44 23.88 -14.54
C LEU A 536 9.82 25.03 -13.73
N GLU A 537 9.89 26.25 -14.25
CA GLU A 537 9.34 27.45 -13.62
C GLU A 537 7.81 27.45 -13.64
N GLU A 538 7.18 27.09 -14.78
CA GLU A 538 5.72 26.99 -14.91
C GLU A 538 5.13 25.93 -13.98
N LEU A 539 5.72 24.73 -13.92
CA LEU A 539 5.27 23.68 -12.98
C LEU A 539 5.47 24.11 -11.51
N THR A 540 6.57 24.81 -11.20
CA THR A 540 6.81 25.33 -9.85
C THR A 540 5.79 26.40 -9.47
N ALA A 541 5.44 27.31 -10.40
CA ALA A 541 4.43 28.33 -10.20
C ALA A 541 3.03 27.73 -10.05
N GLN A 542 2.67 26.74 -10.88
CA GLN A 542 1.41 25.99 -10.78
C GLN A 542 1.28 25.32 -9.40
N ALA A 543 2.29 24.54 -8.99
CA ALA A 543 2.24 23.79 -7.73
C ALA A 543 2.17 24.71 -6.51
N ARG A 544 2.95 25.80 -6.48
CA ARG A 544 2.88 26.82 -5.41
C ARG A 544 1.53 27.52 -5.35
N THR A 545 0.94 27.83 -6.51
CA THR A 545 -0.39 28.48 -6.58
C THR A 545 -1.49 27.55 -6.07
N ALA A 546 -1.47 26.28 -6.45
CA ALA A 546 -2.45 25.29 -6.00
C ALA A 546 -2.31 24.98 -4.49
N LEU A 547 -1.10 24.92 -3.96
CA LEU A 547 -0.87 24.76 -2.52
C LEU A 547 -1.38 25.98 -1.74
N ALA A 548 -1.04 27.20 -2.16
CA ALA A 548 -1.53 28.43 -1.53
C ALA A 548 -3.05 28.65 -1.66
N GLU A 549 -3.70 28.03 -2.66
CA GLU A 549 -5.17 27.94 -2.76
C GLU A 549 -5.73 26.99 -1.69
N ALA A 550 -5.14 25.80 -1.55
CA ALA A 550 -5.52 24.81 -0.56
C ALA A 550 -5.34 25.33 0.88
N ASP A 551 -4.21 25.97 1.19
CA ASP A 551 -3.94 26.63 2.48
C ASP A 551 -5.04 27.66 2.83
N ARG A 552 -5.42 28.49 1.85
CA ARG A 552 -6.43 29.54 2.05
C ARG A 552 -7.82 28.97 2.27
N LEU A 553 -8.19 27.95 1.52
CA LEU A 553 -9.47 27.25 1.68
C LEU A 553 -9.52 26.45 2.98
N PHE A 554 -8.38 25.92 3.44
CA PHE A 554 -8.25 25.29 4.75
C PHE A 554 -8.46 26.30 5.88
N ALA A 555 -7.80 27.46 5.82
CA ALA A 555 -7.98 28.56 6.77
C ALA A 555 -9.41 29.13 6.77
N ALA A 556 -10.12 29.07 5.64
CA ALA A 556 -11.52 29.47 5.51
C ALA A 556 -12.54 28.36 5.85
N ALA A 557 -12.11 27.12 6.13
CA ALA A 557 -13.00 26.00 6.36
C ALA A 557 -13.77 26.17 7.69
N PRO A 558 -15.11 26.06 7.71
CA PRO A 558 -15.89 26.29 8.92
C PRO A 558 -15.60 25.20 9.97
N ALA A 559 -15.43 25.60 11.23
CA ALA A 559 -15.20 24.65 12.32
C ALA A 559 -16.42 23.73 12.59
N ALA A 560 -17.63 24.27 12.38
CA ALA A 560 -18.92 23.58 12.51
C ALA A 560 -19.95 24.22 11.54
N PRO A 561 -21.04 23.52 11.16
CA PRO A 561 -21.37 22.13 11.47
C PRO A 561 -20.40 21.12 10.84
N VAL A 562 -20.26 19.93 11.44
CA VAL A 562 -19.33 18.88 10.97
C VAL A 562 -19.54 18.53 9.49
N ALA A 563 -20.79 18.42 9.03
CA ALA A 563 -21.10 18.16 7.63
C ALA A 563 -20.66 19.30 6.68
N ALA A 564 -20.68 20.56 7.11
CA ALA A 564 -20.16 21.68 6.33
C ALA A 564 -18.62 21.65 6.28
N ARG A 565 -17.97 21.41 7.43
CA ARG A 565 -16.52 21.24 7.53
C ARG A 565 -16.02 20.11 6.63
N MET A 566 -16.69 18.96 6.68
CA MET A 566 -16.31 17.77 5.92
C MET A 566 -16.48 17.97 4.41
N ARG A 567 -17.49 18.73 3.96
CA ARG A 567 -17.62 19.14 2.55
C ARG A 567 -16.51 20.12 2.14
N ALA A 568 -16.18 21.10 2.98
CA ALA A 568 -15.08 22.04 2.71
C ALA A 568 -13.72 21.34 2.59
N LEU A 569 -13.38 20.46 3.55
CA LEU A 569 -12.13 19.69 3.52
C LEU A 569 -12.01 18.79 2.28
N ARG A 570 -13.13 18.25 1.77
CA ARG A 570 -13.14 17.47 0.52
C ARG A 570 -12.83 18.32 -0.71
N ALA A 571 -13.42 19.51 -0.81
CA ALA A 571 -13.14 20.43 -1.92
C ALA A 571 -11.66 20.87 -1.96
N ILE A 572 -10.96 20.85 -0.82
CA ILE A 572 -9.51 21.11 -0.78
C ILE A 572 -8.72 19.96 -1.42
N PHE A 573 -9.12 18.69 -1.23
CA PHE A 573 -8.48 17.55 -1.92
C PHE A 573 -8.72 17.55 -3.43
N ASP A 574 -9.82 18.13 -3.92
CA ASP A 574 -10.03 18.38 -5.34
C ASP A 574 -9.04 19.42 -5.91
N ILE A 575 -8.32 20.15 -5.06
CA ILE A 575 -7.30 21.14 -5.44
C ILE A 575 -5.89 20.60 -5.17
N CYS A 576 -5.62 20.11 -3.95
CA CYS A 576 -4.33 19.58 -3.52
C CYS A 576 -4.54 18.25 -2.77
N ALA A 577 -4.26 17.13 -3.44
CA ALA A 577 -4.58 15.77 -2.97
C ALA A 577 -3.70 15.31 -1.79
N ASP A 578 -2.51 15.90 -1.63
CA ASP A 578 -1.53 15.61 -0.57
C ASP A 578 -1.45 16.71 0.51
N HIS A 579 -2.49 17.53 0.66
CA HIS A 579 -2.55 18.59 1.67
C HIS A 579 -2.63 18.01 3.11
N ALA A 580 -1.49 18.02 3.82
CA ALA A 580 -1.32 17.37 5.11
C ALA A 580 -2.34 17.82 6.19
N ASP A 581 -2.54 19.13 6.35
CA ASP A 581 -3.46 19.67 7.35
C ASP A 581 -4.93 19.31 7.06
N THR A 582 -5.29 19.16 5.78
CA THR A 582 -6.62 18.69 5.37
C THR A 582 -6.80 17.21 5.69
N ALA A 583 -5.77 16.40 5.48
CA ALA A 583 -5.77 14.99 5.86
C ALA A 583 -5.88 14.82 7.38
N ALA A 584 -5.09 15.56 8.16
CA ALA A 584 -5.16 15.57 9.62
C ALA A 584 -6.55 16.02 10.11
N ALA A 585 -7.07 17.15 9.63
CA ALA A 585 -8.38 17.66 10.01
C ALA A 585 -9.54 16.75 9.59
N LEU A 586 -9.43 16.01 8.48
CA LEU A 586 -10.43 15.03 8.08
C LEU A 586 -10.32 13.74 8.91
N SER A 587 -9.12 13.34 9.34
CA SER A 587 -8.92 12.10 10.12
C SER A 587 -9.69 12.12 11.45
N VAL A 588 -9.80 13.29 12.09
CA VAL A 588 -10.47 13.47 13.40
C VAL A 588 -11.98 13.65 13.33
N LEU A 589 -12.58 13.84 12.15
CA LEU A 589 -14.05 13.97 12.03
C LEU A 589 -14.71 12.59 12.09
N PRO A 590 -15.66 12.33 13.01
CA PRO A 590 -16.34 11.05 13.08
C PRO A 590 -17.11 10.72 11.80
N VAL A 591 -17.31 9.42 11.56
CA VAL A 591 -18.34 8.91 10.62
C VAL A 591 -19.44 8.34 11.49
N ASP A 592 -20.64 8.90 11.39
CA ASP A 592 -21.75 8.45 12.22
C ASP A 592 -22.19 7.04 11.82
N ALA A 593 -22.51 6.21 12.82
CA ALA A 593 -23.04 4.88 12.58
C ALA A 593 -24.40 4.96 11.85
N PRO A 594 -24.77 3.95 11.04
CA PRO A 594 -26.15 3.82 10.58
C PRO A 594 -27.08 3.68 11.79
N GLY A 595 -28.30 4.17 11.68
CA GLY A 595 -29.31 3.96 12.73
C GLY A 595 -29.79 2.51 12.79
N GLN A 596 -30.95 2.29 13.42
CA GLN A 596 -31.45 0.95 13.75
C GLN A 596 -31.39 -0.01 12.55
N VAL A 597 -30.69 -1.13 12.71
CA VAL A 597 -30.63 -2.21 11.74
C VAL A 597 -31.72 -3.23 12.07
N THR A 598 -32.46 -3.65 11.05
CA THR A 598 -33.48 -4.70 11.13
C THR A 598 -33.20 -5.76 10.09
N ALA A 599 -33.54 -7.02 10.40
CA ALA A 599 -33.41 -8.15 9.49
C ALA A 599 -34.68 -8.99 9.55
N ASN A 600 -35.34 -9.20 8.41
CA ASN A 600 -36.61 -9.92 8.31
C ASN A 600 -36.54 -10.96 7.20
N ARG A 601 -37.01 -12.19 7.46
CA ARG A 601 -37.06 -13.26 6.44
C ARG A 601 -38.37 -13.19 5.65
N LYS A 602 -38.27 -13.14 4.32
CA LYS A 602 -39.37 -13.26 3.37
C LYS A 602 -39.90 -14.71 3.29
N PRO A 603 -41.14 -14.93 2.80
CA PRO A 603 -41.67 -16.28 2.58
C PRO A 603 -40.86 -17.13 1.60
N ASP A 604 -40.11 -16.51 0.68
CA ASP A 604 -39.19 -17.18 -0.25
C ASP A 604 -37.87 -17.67 0.40
N GLY A 605 -37.64 -17.35 1.67
CA GLY A 605 -36.44 -17.71 2.44
C GLY A 605 -35.37 -16.62 2.49
N THR A 606 -35.43 -15.62 1.61
CA THR A 606 -34.48 -14.49 1.55
C THR A 606 -34.57 -13.64 2.82
N VAL A 607 -33.44 -13.17 3.35
CA VAL A 607 -33.44 -12.18 4.44
C VAL A 607 -33.27 -10.78 3.84
N VAL A 608 -34.18 -9.86 4.16
CA VAL A 608 -34.04 -8.44 3.88
C VAL A 608 -33.44 -7.76 5.10
N ILE A 609 -32.32 -7.08 4.90
CA ILE A 609 -31.66 -6.25 5.91
C ILE A 609 -31.95 -4.79 5.56
N ALA A 610 -32.47 -4.01 6.49
CA ALA A 610 -32.78 -2.59 6.30
C ALA A 610 -32.33 -1.75 7.50
N TRP A 611 -31.86 -0.53 7.27
CA TRP A 611 -31.33 0.35 8.31
C TRP A 611 -31.64 1.82 8.06
N SER A 612 -31.70 2.63 9.13
CA SER A 612 -31.74 4.09 8.97
C SER A 612 -30.39 4.60 8.46
N PRO A 613 -30.34 5.58 7.54
CA PRO A 613 -29.08 6.10 7.02
C PRO A 613 -28.25 6.78 8.13
N SER A 614 -26.93 6.81 7.93
CA SER A 614 -26.02 7.64 8.70
C SER A 614 -26.33 9.13 8.48
N THR A 615 -26.17 9.95 9.51
CA THR A 615 -26.19 11.42 9.41
C THR A 615 -24.99 11.98 8.65
N THR A 616 -23.94 11.18 8.45
CA THR A 616 -22.83 11.52 7.55
C THR A 616 -23.27 11.34 6.09
N GLU A 617 -23.31 12.43 5.34
CA GLU A 617 -23.67 12.42 3.91
C GLU A 617 -22.72 11.56 3.05
N GLN A 618 -23.23 11.04 1.93
CA GLN A 618 -22.46 10.31 0.89
C GLN A 618 -21.75 9.02 1.36
N THR A 619 -22.20 8.39 2.45
CA THR A 619 -21.67 7.12 2.94
C THR A 619 -22.02 5.91 2.05
N GLU A 620 -21.10 4.96 1.96
CA GLU A 620 -21.32 3.59 1.49
C GLU A 620 -21.44 2.65 2.69
N TYR A 621 -22.44 1.77 2.70
CA TYR A 621 -22.68 0.81 3.77
C TYR A 621 -22.11 -0.56 3.41
N ARG A 622 -21.35 -1.15 4.33
CA ARG A 622 -20.93 -2.56 4.27
C ARG A 622 -21.82 -3.39 5.19
N VAL A 623 -22.52 -4.38 4.63
CA VAL A 623 -23.36 -5.31 5.38
C VAL A 623 -22.61 -6.62 5.60
N THR A 624 -22.62 -7.09 6.83
CA THR A 624 -21.99 -8.35 7.27
C THR A 624 -23.00 -9.23 8.01
N ARG A 625 -22.82 -10.54 7.96
CA ARG A 625 -23.64 -11.55 8.64
C ARG A 625 -22.80 -12.37 9.60
N LEU A 626 -23.27 -12.50 10.82
CA LEU A 626 -22.72 -13.42 11.82
C LEU A 626 -23.11 -14.85 11.44
N GLN A 627 -22.11 -15.72 11.27
CA GLN A 627 -22.29 -17.14 11.01
C GLN A 627 -22.44 -17.91 12.34
N PRO A 628 -22.95 -19.16 12.32
CA PRO A 628 -23.07 -20.01 13.51
C PRO A 628 -21.73 -20.33 14.21
N ASP A 629 -20.61 -20.21 13.51
CA ASP A 629 -19.24 -20.38 14.06
C ASP A 629 -18.69 -19.11 14.75
N GLY A 630 -19.49 -18.03 14.83
CA GLY A 630 -19.10 -16.74 15.39
C GLY A 630 -18.33 -15.82 14.43
N SER A 631 -18.04 -16.27 13.20
CA SER A 631 -17.35 -15.45 12.19
C SER A 631 -18.30 -14.46 11.50
N TRP A 632 -17.76 -13.35 10.99
CA TRP A 632 -18.50 -12.39 10.17
C TRP A 632 -18.17 -12.58 8.69
N ARG A 633 -19.21 -12.73 7.85
CA ARG A 633 -19.09 -12.77 6.38
C ARG A 633 -19.69 -11.51 5.77
N VAL A 634 -19.03 -10.93 4.78
CA VAL A 634 -19.61 -9.82 4.00
C VAL A 634 -20.77 -10.35 3.15
N VAL A 635 -21.92 -9.68 3.23
CA VAL A 635 -23.10 -9.94 2.39
C VAL A 635 -23.03 -9.07 1.13
N GLY A 636 -22.65 -7.81 1.29
CA GLY A 636 -22.47 -6.87 0.19
C GLY A 636 -22.07 -5.47 0.65
N ARG A 637 -21.89 -4.57 -0.31
CA ARG A 637 -21.77 -3.13 -0.09
C ARG A 637 -22.82 -2.39 -0.93
N THR A 638 -23.36 -1.29 -0.42
CA THR A 638 -24.39 -0.50 -1.12
C THR A 638 -24.42 0.94 -0.62
N ARG A 639 -24.87 1.87 -1.46
CA ARG A 639 -25.22 3.25 -1.04
C ARG A 639 -26.69 3.39 -0.63
N GLY A 640 -27.51 2.37 -0.89
CA GLY A 640 -28.88 2.30 -0.38
C GLY A 640 -28.92 1.91 1.11
N THR A 641 -30.12 1.96 1.69
CA THR A 641 -30.40 1.65 3.10
C THR A 641 -30.98 0.25 3.32
N ALA A 642 -30.89 -0.62 2.31
CA ALA A 642 -31.30 -2.01 2.37
C ALA A 642 -30.42 -2.91 1.51
N LEU A 643 -30.36 -4.20 1.87
CA LEU A 643 -29.68 -5.26 1.13
C LEU A 643 -30.42 -6.59 1.33
N GLU A 644 -30.40 -7.48 0.33
CA GLU A 644 -30.99 -8.81 0.43
C GLU A 644 -29.90 -9.90 0.53
N ASP A 645 -30.12 -10.88 1.40
CA ASP A 645 -29.28 -12.06 1.59
C ASP A 645 -30.04 -13.33 1.23
N GLY A 646 -29.92 -13.74 -0.04
CA GLY A 646 -30.41 -15.03 -0.53
C GLY A 646 -29.54 -16.22 -0.11
N ALA A 647 -28.38 -16.00 0.52
CA ALA A 647 -27.48 -17.03 1.03
C ALA A 647 -27.63 -17.27 2.54
N ALA A 648 -28.70 -16.75 3.15
CA ALA A 648 -29.04 -16.95 4.56
C ALA A 648 -29.61 -18.36 4.77
N MET A 649 -28.91 -19.19 5.55
CA MET A 649 -29.35 -20.56 5.88
C MET A 649 -30.78 -20.59 6.43
N ALA A 650 -31.53 -21.65 6.14
CA ALA A 650 -32.87 -21.87 6.69
C ALA A 650 -32.82 -21.98 8.22
N GLY A 651 -33.81 -21.39 8.91
CA GLY A 651 -33.87 -21.31 10.36
C GLY A 651 -34.11 -19.88 10.86
N PRO A 652 -33.76 -19.56 12.13
CA PRO A 652 -33.82 -18.21 12.69
C PRO A 652 -33.16 -17.17 11.79
N VAL A 653 -33.56 -15.90 11.94
CA VAL A 653 -32.91 -14.81 11.20
C VAL A 653 -31.49 -14.63 11.75
N PRO A 654 -30.43 -14.67 10.91
CA PRO A 654 -29.06 -14.41 11.36
C PRO A 654 -28.90 -12.98 11.89
N VAL A 655 -27.85 -12.75 12.68
CA VAL A 655 -27.48 -11.38 13.08
C VAL A 655 -26.72 -10.72 11.94
N TYR A 656 -27.09 -9.47 11.63
CA TYR A 656 -26.40 -8.64 10.64
C TYR A 656 -25.77 -7.40 11.30
N GLY A 657 -24.62 -6.99 10.78
CA GLY A 657 -23.89 -5.80 11.20
C GLY A 657 -23.69 -4.88 9.99
N VAL A 658 -24.09 -3.62 10.13
CA VAL A 658 -23.98 -2.59 9.09
C VAL A 658 -22.99 -1.54 9.56
N VAL A 659 -22.03 -1.22 8.69
CA VAL A 659 -21.02 -0.18 8.90
C VAL A 659 -21.17 0.87 7.81
N ALA A 660 -21.42 2.12 8.17
CA ALA A 660 -21.30 3.24 7.23
C ALA A 660 -19.83 3.58 7.03
N SER A 661 -19.42 3.87 5.80
CA SER A 661 -18.03 4.15 5.45
C SER A 661 -17.93 5.26 4.41
N ILE A 662 -16.84 6.02 4.46
CA ILE A 662 -16.61 7.10 3.51
C ILE A 662 -15.11 7.41 3.35
N ALA A 663 -14.62 7.34 2.11
CA ALA A 663 -13.20 7.52 1.77
C ALA A 663 -12.26 6.71 2.69
N GLY A 664 -12.51 5.40 2.82
CA GLY A 664 -11.70 4.48 3.64
C GLY A 664 -11.96 4.53 5.15
N ARG A 665 -12.57 5.59 5.68
CA ARG A 665 -12.99 5.68 7.09
C ARG A 665 -14.29 4.92 7.32
N ALA A 666 -14.44 4.33 8.49
CA ALA A 666 -15.62 3.54 8.88
C ALA A 666 -16.21 4.05 10.21
N SER A 667 -17.52 3.92 10.35
CA SER A 667 -18.25 4.09 11.60
C SER A 667 -18.22 2.82 12.46
N GLU A 668 -18.73 2.93 13.69
CA GLU A 668 -19.07 1.77 14.51
C GLU A 668 -20.11 0.86 13.83
N VAL A 669 -20.09 -0.43 14.18
CA VAL A 669 -21.02 -1.41 13.62
C VAL A 669 -22.36 -1.39 14.36
N THR A 670 -23.42 -0.98 13.67
CA THR A 670 -24.79 -1.17 14.18
C THR A 670 -25.25 -2.58 13.87
N ARG A 671 -25.77 -3.30 14.86
CA ARG A 671 -26.16 -4.72 14.74
C ARG A 671 -27.68 -4.90 14.84
N SER A 672 -28.20 -5.88 14.12
CA SER A 672 -29.63 -6.24 14.14
C SER A 672 -30.11 -6.93 15.42
N ASP A 673 -29.18 -7.38 16.27
CA ASP A 673 -29.45 -7.94 17.61
C ASP A 673 -29.16 -6.95 18.74
N GLY A 674 -28.66 -5.76 18.42
CA GLY A 674 -28.52 -4.70 19.40
C GLY A 674 -29.88 -4.30 19.93
N GLN A 675 -30.06 -4.28 21.26
CA GLN A 675 -31.25 -3.67 21.85
C GLN A 675 -31.39 -2.26 21.30
N ALA A 676 -32.59 -1.91 20.83
CA ALA A 676 -32.95 -0.53 20.58
C ALA A 676 -32.74 0.23 21.90
N ARG A 677 -31.65 1.01 21.98
CA ARG A 677 -31.44 1.95 23.09
C ARG A 677 -32.71 2.81 23.10
N PRO A 678 -33.50 2.81 24.19
CA PRO A 678 -34.76 3.55 24.21
C PRO A 678 -34.42 5.01 23.95
N GLN A 679 -34.77 5.48 22.76
CA GLN A 679 -34.61 6.87 22.40
C GLN A 679 -35.57 7.63 23.29
N GLU A 680 -34.99 8.41 24.20
CA GLU A 680 -35.71 9.10 25.27
C GLU A 680 -36.85 9.92 24.64
N ALA A 681 -38.07 9.50 24.92
CA ALA A 681 -39.24 9.89 24.16
C ALA A 681 -39.70 11.30 24.55
N ALA A 682 -38.99 12.30 24.04
CA ALA A 682 -39.55 13.64 23.89
C ALA A 682 -40.79 13.52 23.00
N PRO A 683 -41.99 13.94 23.47
CA PRO A 683 -43.22 13.75 22.71
C PRO A 683 -43.27 14.71 21.52
N ALA A 684 -42.97 14.19 20.34
CA ALA A 684 -43.07 14.90 19.07
C ALA A 684 -44.07 14.20 18.12
N ALA A 685 -44.87 15.01 17.43
CA ALA A 685 -45.88 14.61 16.46
C ALA A 685 -45.30 13.77 15.30
N PRO A 686 -46.12 13.01 14.55
CA PRO A 686 -45.65 12.18 13.43
C PRO A 686 -44.82 13.01 12.42
N ALA A 687 -43.55 12.67 12.28
CA ALA A 687 -42.65 13.26 11.29
C ALA A 687 -42.86 12.58 9.93
N GLU A 688 -43.23 13.38 8.94
CA GLU A 688 -43.61 12.92 7.60
C GLU A 688 -42.39 12.83 6.67
N ASP A 689 -42.27 11.74 5.90
CA ASP A 689 -41.10 11.46 5.03
C ASP A 689 -41.03 12.41 3.80
N PRO A 690 -39.95 13.22 3.64
CA PRO A 690 -39.77 14.10 2.49
C PRO A 690 -39.21 13.39 1.24
N THR A 691 -38.86 12.10 1.32
CA THR A 691 -38.20 11.33 0.24
C THR A 691 -38.78 9.91 0.06
N PRO A 692 -40.07 9.77 -0.32
CA PRO A 692 -40.69 8.46 -0.52
C PRO A 692 -39.87 7.57 -1.48
N SER A 693 -39.57 6.35 -1.04
CA SER A 693 -38.76 5.36 -1.77
C SER A 693 -37.34 5.83 -2.19
N GLY A 694 -36.78 6.86 -1.53
CA GLY A 694 -35.49 7.41 -1.88
C GLY A 694 -35.46 8.16 -3.23
N MET A 695 -36.63 8.52 -3.76
CA MET A 695 -36.72 9.46 -4.88
C MET A 695 -36.86 10.88 -4.34
N PRO A 696 -36.08 11.86 -4.82
CA PRO A 696 -36.29 13.27 -4.48
C PRO A 696 -37.70 13.71 -4.87
N ALA A 697 -38.51 14.12 -3.91
CA ALA A 697 -39.88 14.57 -4.16
C ALA A 697 -39.93 16.01 -4.70
N VAL A 698 -41.03 16.37 -5.38
CA VAL A 698 -41.30 17.75 -5.79
C VAL A 698 -41.50 18.65 -4.56
N ARG A 699 -41.17 19.93 -4.69
CA ARG A 699 -41.29 20.93 -3.63
C ARG A 699 -42.10 22.14 -4.11
N ASP A 700 -42.58 22.94 -3.17
CA ASP A 700 -43.32 24.18 -3.44
C ASP A 700 -44.50 24.00 -4.39
N LEU A 701 -45.25 22.90 -4.24
CA LEU A 701 -46.44 22.61 -5.04
C LEU A 701 -47.52 23.66 -4.81
N ALA A 702 -47.82 24.44 -5.84
CA ALA A 702 -48.81 25.50 -5.87
C ALA A 702 -49.65 25.44 -7.15
N GLU A 703 -50.90 25.90 -7.10
CA GLU A 703 -51.72 26.14 -8.29
C GLU A 703 -51.66 27.62 -8.68
N ARG A 704 -51.39 27.91 -9.95
CA ARG A 704 -51.40 29.25 -10.51
C ARG A 704 -52.01 29.20 -11.92
N ALA A 705 -53.15 29.86 -12.09
CA ALA A 705 -53.82 30.05 -13.39
C ALA A 705 -54.07 28.73 -14.17
N GLY A 706 -54.44 27.65 -13.48
CA GLY A 706 -54.70 26.34 -14.09
C GLY A 706 -53.46 25.47 -14.33
N LEU A 707 -52.28 25.92 -13.86
CA LEU A 707 -51.04 25.15 -13.85
C LEU A 707 -50.67 24.76 -12.42
N LEU A 708 -50.23 23.52 -12.22
CA LEU A 708 -49.47 23.12 -11.05
C LEU A 708 -48.01 23.51 -11.27
N LEU A 709 -47.50 24.36 -10.38
CA LEU A 709 -46.09 24.75 -10.29
C LEU A 709 -45.47 24.05 -9.08
N PHE A 710 -44.24 23.58 -9.25
CA PHE A 710 -43.39 22.95 -8.25
C PHE A 710 -41.92 22.98 -8.70
N GLU A 711 -40.99 22.86 -7.76
CA GLU A 711 -39.58 22.63 -8.10
C GLU A 711 -39.40 21.22 -8.68
N TRP A 712 -38.79 21.14 -9.87
CA TRP A 712 -38.56 19.85 -10.52
C TRP A 712 -37.33 19.14 -9.90
N PRO A 713 -37.44 17.92 -9.36
CA PRO A 713 -36.35 17.31 -8.61
C PRO A 713 -35.20 16.83 -9.50
N ALA A 714 -33.98 16.97 -9.00
CA ALA A 714 -32.78 16.53 -9.72
C ALA A 714 -32.78 15.01 -9.96
N GLY A 715 -32.52 14.60 -11.20
CA GLY A 715 -32.48 13.19 -11.61
C GLY A 715 -33.84 12.53 -11.88
N ILE A 716 -34.95 13.26 -11.74
CA ILE A 716 -36.29 12.81 -12.08
C ILE A 716 -36.63 13.25 -13.52
N THR A 717 -37.20 12.35 -14.33
CA THR A 717 -37.52 12.63 -15.75
C THR A 717 -39.01 12.74 -16.02
N GLU A 718 -39.83 12.10 -15.19
CA GLU A 718 -41.29 12.07 -15.30
C GLU A 718 -41.88 12.18 -13.88
N VAL A 719 -43.10 12.72 -13.73
CA VAL A 719 -43.87 12.70 -12.48
C VAL A 719 -45.30 12.19 -12.74
N MET A 720 -45.90 11.58 -11.73
CA MET A 720 -47.29 11.14 -11.73
C MET A 720 -48.12 12.07 -10.85
N VAL A 721 -49.16 12.69 -11.41
CA VAL A 721 -50.14 13.48 -10.66
C VAL A 721 -51.39 12.64 -10.43
N VAL A 722 -51.87 12.62 -9.19
CA VAL A 722 -53.04 11.84 -8.74
C VAL A 722 -54.02 12.76 -8.03
N ALA A 723 -55.30 12.65 -8.38
CA ALA A 723 -56.38 13.49 -7.85
C ALA A 723 -57.49 12.67 -7.18
N ARG A 724 -58.04 13.20 -6.09
CA ARG A 724 -59.20 12.65 -5.36
C ARG A 724 -60.07 13.77 -4.78
N THR A 725 -61.38 13.66 -4.94
CA THR A 725 -62.39 14.59 -4.42
C THR A 725 -62.77 14.30 -2.96
N ASP A 726 -62.61 13.06 -2.51
CA ASP A 726 -63.07 12.59 -1.19
C ASP A 726 -62.03 12.73 -0.07
N ALA A 727 -60.74 12.53 -0.37
CA ALA A 727 -59.65 12.56 0.59
C ALA A 727 -58.27 12.82 -0.07
N PRO A 728 -57.23 13.22 0.68
CA PRO A 728 -55.87 13.27 0.17
C PRO A 728 -55.38 11.93 -0.41
N PRO A 729 -54.75 11.91 -1.60
CA PRO A 729 -54.18 10.68 -2.14
C PRO A 729 -52.99 10.23 -1.29
N VAL A 730 -53.02 8.95 -0.90
CA VAL A 730 -52.01 8.33 -0.03
C VAL A 730 -50.93 7.61 -0.82
N ASP A 731 -51.28 7.05 -1.97
CA ASP A 731 -50.45 6.20 -2.82
C ASP A 731 -50.58 6.63 -4.30
N PRO A 732 -49.51 6.67 -5.11
CA PRO A 732 -49.62 6.97 -6.54
C PRO A 732 -50.41 5.93 -7.33
N ASP A 733 -50.44 4.68 -6.88
CA ASP A 733 -51.26 3.59 -7.44
C ASP A 733 -52.66 3.48 -6.79
N ASP A 734 -53.06 4.44 -5.95
CA ASP A 734 -54.40 4.54 -5.34
C ASP A 734 -55.56 4.30 -6.34
N ALA A 735 -56.28 3.19 -6.14
CA ALA A 735 -57.36 2.75 -7.01
C ALA A 735 -58.64 3.60 -6.89
N ARG A 736 -58.72 4.52 -5.91
CA ARG A 736 -59.84 5.46 -5.71
C ARG A 736 -59.57 6.84 -6.30
N ALA A 737 -58.49 7.01 -7.06
CA ALA A 737 -58.19 8.28 -7.73
C ALA A 737 -59.22 8.59 -8.83
N ASP A 738 -59.87 9.75 -8.73
CA ASP A 738 -60.75 10.30 -9.77
C ASP A 738 -59.99 10.58 -11.07
N ARG A 739 -58.71 10.95 -10.96
CA ARG A 739 -57.83 11.20 -12.10
C ARG A 739 -56.38 10.87 -11.79
N LYS A 740 -55.69 10.29 -12.77
CA LYS A 740 -54.23 10.16 -12.79
C LYS A 740 -53.68 10.57 -14.14
N TRP A 741 -52.56 11.29 -14.17
CA TRP A 741 -51.86 11.60 -15.41
C TRP A 741 -50.37 11.82 -15.18
N LYS A 742 -49.59 11.58 -16.23
CA LYS A 742 -48.13 11.70 -16.20
C LYS A 742 -47.67 12.99 -16.88
N VAL A 743 -46.67 13.65 -16.30
CA VAL A 743 -46.02 14.83 -16.87
C VAL A 743 -44.53 14.54 -17.02
N THR A 744 -43.92 14.89 -18.16
CA THR A 744 -42.48 14.78 -18.39
C THR A 744 -41.78 16.12 -18.11
N ASN A 745 -40.50 16.09 -17.73
CA ASN A 745 -39.73 17.31 -17.47
C ASN A 745 -39.73 18.27 -18.68
N THR A 746 -39.56 17.75 -19.89
CA THR A 746 -39.65 18.51 -21.14
C THR A 746 -41.01 19.19 -21.31
N ARG A 747 -42.11 18.48 -21.03
CA ARG A 747 -43.46 19.03 -21.19
C ARG A 747 -43.75 20.10 -20.15
N TYR A 748 -43.34 19.86 -18.90
CA TYR A 748 -43.43 20.81 -17.81
C TYR A 748 -42.68 22.12 -18.12
N GLN A 749 -41.46 22.03 -18.65
CA GLN A 749 -40.68 23.19 -19.09
C GLN A 749 -41.34 23.96 -20.26
N ILE A 750 -41.88 23.25 -21.25
CA ILE A 750 -42.55 23.87 -22.41
C ILE A 750 -43.85 24.58 -22.03
N ASP A 751 -44.66 23.97 -21.16
CA ASP A 751 -45.94 24.55 -20.72
C ASP A 751 -45.81 25.53 -19.55
N GLY A 752 -44.61 25.71 -19.00
CA GLY A 752 -44.35 26.55 -17.82
C GLY A 752 -44.96 26.02 -16.52
N GLY A 753 -45.31 24.73 -16.48
CA GLY A 753 -46.04 24.09 -15.39
C GLY A 753 -46.74 22.80 -15.84
N ALA A 754 -47.31 22.05 -14.90
CA ALA A 754 -48.14 20.88 -15.20
C ALA A 754 -49.61 21.31 -15.36
N LYS A 755 -50.13 21.22 -16.58
CA LYS A 755 -51.53 21.59 -16.89
C LYS A 755 -52.52 20.75 -16.12
N LEU A 756 -53.48 21.41 -15.46
CA LEU A 756 -54.64 20.74 -14.87
C LEU A 756 -55.65 20.34 -15.96
N PRO A 757 -56.20 19.11 -15.92
CA PRO A 757 -57.29 18.71 -16.80
C PRO A 757 -58.52 19.60 -16.58
N THR A 758 -59.16 20.06 -17.66
CA THR A 758 -60.36 20.94 -17.59
C THR A 758 -61.61 20.21 -17.08
N ASP A 759 -61.58 18.88 -17.08
CA ASP A 759 -62.58 17.97 -16.54
C ASP A 759 -62.37 17.63 -15.05
N LEU A 760 -61.34 18.19 -14.40
CA LEU A 760 -61.04 17.93 -12.99
C LEU A 760 -62.07 18.58 -12.07
N LEU A 761 -62.84 17.76 -11.37
CA LEU A 761 -63.82 18.19 -10.36
C LEU A 761 -63.12 18.91 -9.19
N ARG A 762 -63.74 20.00 -8.70
CA ARG A 762 -63.30 20.76 -7.51
C ARG A 762 -64.43 20.81 -6.46
N PRO A 763 -64.13 20.87 -5.15
CA PRO A 763 -62.78 20.81 -4.58
C PRO A 763 -62.16 19.42 -4.71
N CYS A 764 -60.83 19.34 -4.81
CA CYS A 764 -60.11 18.08 -4.84
C CYS A 764 -58.72 18.19 -4.21
N HIS A 765 -58.20 17.04 -3.77
CA HIS A 765 -56.86 16.86 -3.29
C HIS A 765 -55.98 16.27 -4.39
N LEU A 766 -54.75 16.78 -4.50
CA LEU A 766 -53.74 16.35 -5.45
C LEU A 766 -52.48 15.88 -4.72
N GLY A 767 -51.82 14.89 -5.31
CA GLY A 767 -50.47 14.46 -4.96
C GLY A 767 -49.62 14.33 -6.22
N VAL A 768 -48.34 14.71 -6.14
CA VAL A 768 -47.36 14.58 -7.22
C VAL A 768 -46.23 13.65 -6.80
N ALA A 769 -46.14 12.47 -7.41
CA ALA A 769 -45.09 11.49 -7.14
C ALA A 769 -44.00 11.57 -8.21
N SER A 770 -42.74 11.45 -7.77
CA SER A 770 -41.60 11.41 -8.69
C SER A 770 -41.49 10.03 -9.35
N CYS A 771 -41.12 10.02 -10.62
CA CYS A 771 -40.92 8.79 -11.39
C CYS A 771 -39.53 8.75 -12.02
N ARG A 772 -38.89 7.59 -11.96
CA ARG A 772 -37.59 7.33 -12.59
C ARG A 772 -37.74 6.18 -13.56
N ARG A 773 -37.23 6.36 -14.79
CA ARG A 773 -37.03 5.22 -15.70
C ARG A 773 -35.74 4.49 -15.37
N GLU A 774 -35.82 3.18 -15.30
CA GLU A 774 -34.66 2.31 -15.21
C GLU A 774 -34.03 2.12 -16.59
N ALA A 775 -32.79 1.62 -16.66
CA ALA A 775 -32.10 1.34 -17.93
C ALA A 775 -32.83 0.29 -18.79
N SER A 776 -33.71 -0.51 -18.18
CA SER A 776 -34.65 -1.44 -18.82
C SER A 776 -35.83 -0.75 -19.54
N GLY A 777 -36.00 0.56 -19.36
CA GLY A 777 -37.15 1.33 -19.86
C GLY A 777 -38.38 1.30 -18.95
N VAL A 778 -38.41 0.45 -17.92
CA VAL A 778 -39.48 0.36 -16.91
C VAL A 778 -39.59 1.68 -16.15
N LEU A 779 -40.82 2.13 -15.89
CA LEU A 779 -41.10 3.34 -15.13
C LEU A 779 -41.40 2.98 -13.67
N THR A 780 -40.49 3.37 -12.77
CA THR A 780 -40.66 3.17 -11.33
C THR A 780 -41.19 4.47 -10.73
N VAL A 781 -42.33 4.39 -10.03
CA VAL A 781 -42.96 5.51 -9.32
C VAL A 781 -42.58 5.45 -7.83
N ALA A 782 -42.39 6.59 -7.18
CA ALA A 782 -42.19 6.62 -5.72
C ALA A 782 -43.41 6.03 -4.99
N ALA A 783 -43.23 5.28 -3.90
CA ALA A 783 -44.32 4.59 -3.19
C ALA A 783 -45.15 5.51 -2.25
N GLY A 784 -45.27 6.79 -2.59
CA GLY A 784 -45.95 7.78 -1.76
C GLY A 784 -45.73 9.22 -2.22
N PHE A 785 -46.38 10.15 -1.54
CA PHE A 785 -46.26 11.58 -1.74
C PHE A 785 -45.64 12.24 -0.52
N ALA A 786 -44.60 13.06 -0.73
CA ALA A 786 -44.07 13.93 0.33
C ALA A 786 -45.11 15.02 0.69
N PRO A 787 -45.06 15.62 1.90
CA PRO A 787 -46.00 16.66 2.31
C PRO A 787 -46.02 17.87 1.37
N ALA A 788 -44.84 18.36 0.97
CA ALA A 788 -44.66 19.47 0.02
C ALA A 788 -45.08 19.13 -1.43
N ALA A 789 -45.42 17.86 -1.69
CA ALA A 789 -45.90 17.34 -2.97
C ALA A 789 -47.42 17.06 -2.97
N ARG A 790 -48.15 17.58 -1.97
CA ARG A 790 -49.62 17.52 -1.88
C ARG A 790 -50.21 18.93 -1.86
N ILE A 791 -51.37 19.11 -2.49
CA ILE A 791 -52.15 20.36 -2.42
C ILE A 791 -53.64 20.03 -2.41
N ARG A 792 -54.44 20.89 -1.76
CA ARG A 792 -55.89 20.90 -1.92
C ARG A 792 -56.26 22.06 -2.85
N LEU A 793 -56.96 21.75 -3.93
CA LEU A 793 -57.59 22.74 -4.80
C LEU A 793 -59.00 22.97 -4.30
N ASP A 794 -59.24 24.16 -3.75
CA ASP A 794 -60.59 24.65 -3.51
C ASP A 794 -61.18 25.27 -4.79
N SER A 795 -62.46 25.64 -4.73
CA SER A 795 -63.32 26.06 -5.85
C SER A 795 -62.81 27.29 -6.60
#